data_AF-A0A7X7ZHS3-F1
#
_entry.id   AF-A0A7X7ZHS3-F1
#
_cell.length_a   1.000
_cell.length_b   1.000
_cell.length_c   1.000
_cell.angle_alpha   90.00
_cell.angle_beta   90.00
_cell.angle_gamma   90.00
#
_symmetry.space_group_name_H-M   'P 1'
#
loop_
_entity.id
_entity.type
_entity.pdbx_description
1 polymer ?
#
loop_
_entity_poly.entity_id
_entity_poly.type
_entity_poly.pdbx_seq_one_letter_code
_entity_poly.pdbx_strand_id
1 'polypeptide(L)'
;MQIVRLELEGIGPFTQRQVVDFEELSTGGLFLLEGPTGAGKSTIVDAIVFALYGDVASSESSKGRIVSTLLPDGVEPFVDLTIDTKHGLLRVRRVPEYERVKRRGSGKTTVKASIKLWKLADPDAEGTPVSVNIQEANDELSRAIGLTKSQFTQTVVLPQGQFATFLKAKPEDRRGILQDIFGTELYQRIANRLAEMATDKRHAVDKAIDEATQTAANFCQVAWYDDAQAAIDQIPEQVQFDDLVDNQGFDSLSELAAARLQVLADQSAELDDRVKTAQGQLRAARQALDKEQKRNEAITERDGLLARKRELTSDAARVQMKAERLALAERAEKVRHLLAEVKKSLKQTEECERVLRELTATVSTGAQADLVAEPLSAEQYEQAQQKALTAAGGLEALVRDEASLPRIESDLDAAELTLQSTAKQLRERQEALKSASQRVGELEAELKQLRDEATGLPTAAAAESEASRVLTAARMVETLTNSLTDLRKAEDHARAGEMQADAAYRTARQAWLDSLAGTLASELADAEPCPVCGATEHPAPATIVAGSATRDEVDNFERQRHQASKQLLEATAECNTAAQRIKEQKQASQGLSVEQATQAHRAAMEQLEHLQKAANRAGKIDEQLQELRNNNARETEELRTVEQDKATQDERNRTGRRHLEELKSRVSKACGDYPTVASRMDAIRRRASHAGRLAAAQRSVSEARRNALER
;
A
#
# COMPACT_ATOMS: atom_id res chain seq x y z
N MET A 1 51.75 48.32 -25.16
CA MET A 1 52.10 47.77 -26.48
C MET A 1 52.66 48.91 -27.28
N GLN A 2 53.81 48.72 -27.93
CA GLN A 2 54.47 49.71 -28.77
C GLN A 2 54.80 49.08 -30.13
N ILE A 3 54.67 49.86 -31.20
CA ILE A 3 55.08 49.45 -32.54
C ILE A 3 56.55 49.86 -32.69
N VAL A 4 57.40 48.92 -33.07
CA VAL A 4 58.85 49.13 -33.17
C VAL A 4 59.25 49.37 -34.62
N ARG A 5 58.84 48.48 -35.53
CA ARG A 5 59.23 48.56 -36.95
C ARG A 5 58.17 47.96 -37.84
N LEU A 6 57.88 48.62 -38.96
CA LEU A 6 56.99 48.13 -40.00
C LEU A 6 57.74 48.07 -41.32
N GLU A 7 57.66 46.94 -42.00
CA GLU A 7 58.16 46.76 -43.34
C GLU A 7 57.05 46.19 -44.22
N LEU A 8 56.85 46.77 -45.39
CA LEU A 8 55.80 46.32 -46.32
C LEU A 8 56.22 46.47 -47.78
N GLU A 9 55.74 45.56 -48.61
CA GLU A 9 55.95 45.57 -50.05
C GLU A 9 54.69 45.02 -50.73
N GLY A 10 54.27 45.62 -51.85
CA GLY A 10 53.10 45.16 -52.59
C GLY A 10 51.75 45.40 -51.90
N ILE A 11 51.67 46.37 -50.99
CA ILE A 11 50.48 46.69 -50.18
C ILE A 11 49.93 48.07 -50.55
N GLY A 12 48.66 48.16 -50.95
CA GLY A 12 48.03 49.41 -51.42
C GLY A 12 48.86 50.16 -52.47
N PRO A 13 49.22 51.45 -52.28
CA PRO A 13 50.05 52.18 -53.24
C PRO A 13 51.55 51.87 -53.15
N PHE A 14 52.01 51.09 -52.18
CA PHE A 14 53.44 50.79 -51.95
C PHE A 14 53.86 49.54 -52.74
N THR A 15 54.26 49.72 -54.00
CA THR A 15 54.71 48.63 -54.89
C THR A 15 56.14 48.18 -54.64
N GLN A 16 56.97 49.03 -54.04
CA GLN A 16 58.36 48.74 -53.65
C GLN A 16 58.47 48.59 -52.13
N ARG A 17 59.46 47.83 -51.66
CA ARG A 17 59.78 47.67 -50.24
C ARG A 17 59.93 49.01 -49.53
N GLN A 18 59.09 49.25 -48.52
CA GLN A 18 59.16 50.39 -47.61
C GLN A 18 59.45 49.89 -46.19
N VAL A 19 60.27 50.63 -45.45
CA VAL A 19 60.58 50.37 -44.04
C VAL A 19 60.28 51.64 -43.27
N VAL A 20 59.51 51.52 -42.20
CA VAL A 20 59.21 52.57 -41.24
C VAL A 20 59.74 52.12 -39.88
N ASP A 21 60.75 52.82 -39.39
CA ASP A 21 61.29 52.64 -38.05
C ASP A 21 60.48 53.52 -37.09
N PHE A 22 59.61 52.90 -36.30
CA PHE A 22 58.80 53.63 -35.33
C PHE A 22 59.55 53.90 -34.04
N GLU A 23 60.61 53.13 -33.74
CA GLU A 23 61.45 53.37 -32.58
C GLU A 23 62.17 54.71 -32.72
N GLU A 24 62.82 54.95 -33.87
CA GLU A 24 63.45 56.23 -34.20
C GLU A 24 62.44 57.40 -34.18
N LEU A 25 61.25 57.21 -34.76
CA LEU A 25 60.19 58.23 -34.81
C LEU A 25 59.54 58.50 -33.44
N SER A 26 59.53 57.52 -32.55
CA SER A 26 58.87 57.60 -31.23
C SER A 26 59.71 58.33 -30.16
N THR A 27 60.98 58.63 -30.44
CA THR A 27 61.89 59.34 -29.52
C THR A 27 61.34 60.70 -29.06
N GLY A 28 60.48 61.34 -29.87
CA GLY A 28 59.79 62.60 -29.55
C GLY A 28 58.35 62.46 -29.01
N GLY A 29 57.84 61.24 -28.80
CA GLY A 29 56.49 60.94 -28.29
C GLY A 29 55.33 61.19 -29.28
N LEU A 30 55.53 61.97 -30.33
CA LEU A 30 54.55 62.25 -31.39
C LEU A 30 55.24 62.28 -32.75
N PHE A 31 54.65 61.63 -33.74
CA PHE A 31 55.07 61.71 -35.15
C PHE A 31 53.85 61.98 -36.05
N LEU A 32 54.10 62.60 -37.19
CA LEU A 32 53.07 62.97 -38.17
C LEU A 32 53.26 62.20 -39.47
N LEU A 33 52.22 61.51 -39.92
CA LEU A 33 52.14 60.95 -41.28
C LEU A 33 51.52 62.00 -42.21
N GLU A 34 52.35 62.77 -42.91
CA GLU A 34 51.92 63.80 -43.86
C GLU A 34 52.03 63.32 -45.32
N GLY A 35 51.14 63.82 -46.18
CA GLY A 35 51.17 63.56 -47.62
C GLY A 35 49.84 63.95 -48.27
N PRO A 36 49.73 63.98 -49.61
CA PRO A 36 48.46 64.25 -50.29
C PRO A 36 47.43 63.13 -50.03
N THR A 37 46.15 63.42 -50.25
CA THR A 37 45.09 62.39 -50.23
C THR A 37 45.39 61.32 -51.27
N GLY A 38 45.31 60.04 -50.88
CA GLY A 38 45.68 58.92 -51.75
C GLY A 38 47.16 58.48 -51.67
N ALA A 39 48.02 59.19 -50.93
CA ALA A 39 49.44 58.81 -50.75
C ALA A 39 49.69 57.53 -49.92
N GLY A 40 48.64 56.86 -49.43
CA GLY A 40 48.77 55.62 -48.65
C GLY A 40 48.86 55.77 -47.14
N LYS A 41 48.56 56.96 -46.57
CA LYS A 41 48.57 57.20 -45.12
C LYS A 41 47.69 56.21 -44.35
N SER A 42 46.44 56.02 -44.79
CA SER A 42 45.53 55.04 -44.21
C SER A 42 46.01 53.60 -44.44
N THR A 43 46.72 53.34 -45.55
CA THR A 43 47.27 52.01 -45.84
C THR A 43 48.36 51.60 -44.85
N ILE A 44 49.16 52.53 -44.32
CA ILE A 44 50.13 52.24 -43.25
C ILE A 44 49.39 51.73 -42.00
N VAL A 45 48.28 52.38 -41.65
CA VAL A 45 47.43 51.97 -40.52
C VAL A 45 46.77 50.62 -40.77
N ASP A 46 46.22 50.40 -41.97
CA ASP A 46 45.64 49.11 -42.37
C ASP A 46 46.68 47.99 -42.38
N ALA A 47 47.93 48.27 -42.78
CA ALA A 47 49.03 47.30 -42.74
C ALA A 47 49.33 46.87 -41.30
N ILE A 48 49.34 47.80 -40.34
CA ILE A 48 49.50 47.49 -38.92
C ILE A 48 48.36 46.60 -38.44
N VAL A 49 47.09 46.98 -38.68
CA VAL A 49 45.94 46.18 -38.24
C VAL A 49 45.94 44.81 -38.91
N PHE A 50 46.33 44.73 -40.18
CA PHE A 50 46.46 43.47 -40.92
C PHE A 50 47.53 42.58 -40.32
N ALA A 51 48.71 43.11 -40.00
CA ALA A 51 49.78 42.34 -39.37
C ALA A 51 49.34 41.75 -38.02
N LEU A 52 48.57 42.49 -37.23
CA LEU A 52 48.12 42.05 -35.90
C LEU A 52 46.95 41.06 -35.98
N TYR A 53 45.91 41.37 -36.77
CA TYR A 53 44.62 40.66 -36.73
C TYR A 53 44.26 39.91 -38.02
N GLY A 54 45.06 40.04 -39.08
CA GLY A 54 44.80 39.42 -40.39
C GLY A 54 43.63 40.07 -41.15
N ASP A 55 43.26 41.29 -40.77
CA ASP A 55 42.13 42.03 -41.32
C ASP A 55 42.43 43.54 -41.33
N VAL A 56 41.68 44.34 -42.08
CA VAL A 56 41.90 45.80 -42.20
C VAL A 56 41.04 46.60 -41.22
N ALA A 57 41.38 47.88 -41.00
CA ALA A 57 40.74 48.71 -39.98
C ALA A 57 39.28 49.11 -40.34
N SER A 58 38.97 49.28 -41.63
CA SER A 58 37.63 49.65 -42.10
C SER A 58 36.80 48.43 -42.50
N SER A 59 35.58 48.33 -41.97
CA SER A 59 34.59 47.27 -42.24
C SER A 59 33.98 47.31 -43.65
N GLU A 60 34.19 48.39 -44.42
CA GLU A 60 33.69 48.54 -45.80
C GLU A 60 34.69 48.02 -46.86
N SER A 61 35.87 47.58 -46.45
CA SER A 61 36.96 47.14 -47.33
C SER A 61 37.11 45.61 -47.28
N SER A 62 36.90 44.93 -48.40
CA SER A 62 37.08 43.47 -48.48
C SER A 62 38.56 43.07 -48.39
N LYS A 63 38.85 41.93 -47.75
CA LYS A 63 40.19 41.35 -47.54
C LYS A 63 41.07 41.27 -48.81
N GLY A 64 40.46 41.27 -50.00
CA GLY A 64 41.16 41.24 -51.29
C GLY A 64 41.72 42.58 -51.76
N ARG A 65 41.40 43.72 -51.13
CA ARG A 65 41.88 45.05 -51.54
C ARG A 65 43.22 45.48 -50.92
N ILE A 66 43.78 44.71 -49.99
CA ILE A 66 45.05 45.08 -49.35
C ILE A 66 46.25 44.93 -50.29
N VAL A 67 46.18 43.99 -51.24
CA VAL A 67 47.22 43.77 -52.25
C VAL A 67 47.20 44.88 -53.30
N SER A 68 48.37 45.41 -53.64
CA SER A 68 48.50 46.42 -54.69
C SER A 68 48.05 45.90 -56.05
N THR A 69 47.22 46.67 -56.77
CA THR A 69 46.83 46.35 -58.15
C THR A 69 47.97 46.54 -59.15
N LEU A 70 49.07 47.18 -58.73
CA LEU A 70 50.27 47.47 -59.54
C LEU A 70 51.47 46.59 -59.13
N LEU A 71 51.21 45.44 -58.50
CA LEU A 71 52.25 44.52 -58.05
C LEU A 71 53.06 43.98 -59.25
N PRO A 72 54.40 44.17 -59.29
CA PRO A 72 55.23 43.62 -60.36
C PRO A 72 55.24 42.09 -60.38
N ASP A 73 55.39 41.50 -61.57
CA ASP A 73 55.44 40.04 -61.72
C ASP A 73 56.62 39.44 -60.94
N GLY A 74 56.31 38.49 -60.05
CA GLY A 74 57.30 37.77 -59.25
C GLY A 74 57.61 38.38 -57.87
N VAL A 75 57.01 39.53 -57.52
CA VAL A 75 57.12 40.13 -56.18
C VAL A 75 56.06 39.53 -55.25
N GLU A 76 56.46 39.14 -54.04
CA GLU A 76 55.54 38.64 -53.00
C GLU A 76 55.09 39.81 -52.12
N PRO A 77 53.77 40.10 -52.02
CA PRO A 77 53.29 41.14 -51.14
C PRO A 77 53.39 40.66 -49.69
N PHE A 78 53.89 41.51 -48.80
CA PHE A 78 53.96 41.17 -47.38
C PHE A 78 53.86 42.40 -46.49
N VAL A 79 53.47 42.14 -45.25
CA VAL A 79 53.64 43.07 -44.12
C VAL A 79 54.42 42.34 -43.03
N ASP A 80 55.51 42.94 -42.59
CA ASP A 80 56.38 42.47 -41.51
C ASP A 80 56.40 43.53 -40.41
N LEU A 81 55.87 43.19 -39.24
CA LEU A 81 55.66 44.12 -38.14
C LEU A 81 56.34 43.58 -36.88
N THR A 82 57.14 44.43 -36.25
CA THR A 82 57.74 44.17 -34.94
C THR A 82 57.03 45.02 -33.89
N ILE A 83 56.57 44.37 -32.82
CA ILE A 83 55.88 44.99 -31.69
C ILE A 83 56.53 44.61 -30.37
N ASP A 84 56.52 45.56 -29.44
CA ASP A 84 56.88 45.32 -28.05
C ASP A 84 55.62 45.25 -27.18
N THR A 85 55.54 44.19 -26.38
CA THR A 85 54.40 43.89 -25.50
C THR A 85 54.90 43.50 -24.12
N LYS A 86 53.99 43.44 -23.13
CA LYS A 86 54.33 42.92 -21.80
C LYS A 86 54.80 41.44 -21.83
N HIS A 87 54.55 40.73 -22.93
CA HIS A 87 54.95 39.34 -23.15
C HIS A 87 56.28 39.21 -23.92
N GLY A 88 56.92 40.33 -24.23
CA GLY A 88 58.20 40.44 -24.95
C GLY A 88 58.03 40.96 -26.38
N LEU A 89 59.17 41.01 -27.08
CA LEU A 89 59.27 41.50 -28.45
C LEU A 89 58.83 40.41 -29.45
N LEU A 90 57.86 40.75 -30.30
CA LEU A 90 57.27 39.83 -31.27
C LEU A 90 57.40 40.41 -32.67
N ARG A 91 57.78 39.56 -33.64
CA ARG A 91 57.80 39.89 -35.06
C ARG A 91 56.80 39.03 -35.79
N VAL A 92 55.89 39.65 -36.52
CA VAL A 92 54.88 38.97 -37.33
C VAL A 92 55.06 39.35 -38.79
N ARG A 93 55.26 38.35 -39.64
CA ARG A 93 55.22 38.52 -41.10
C ARG A 93 53.98 37.85 -41.66
N ARG A 94 53.11 38.64 -42.29
CA ARG A 94 51.92 38.15 -43.01
C ARG A 94 52.06 38.38 -44.50
N VAL A 95 51.67 37.38 -45.26
CA VAL A 95 51.49 37.44 -46.71
C VAL A 95 49.98 37.31 -46.97
N PRO A 96 49.30 38.31 -47.56
CA PRO A 96 47.91 38.19 -47.96
C PRO A 96 47.73 37.18 -49.09
N GLU A 97 46.49 36.78 -49.37
CA GLU A 97 46.20 35.99 -50.56
C GLU A 97 46.39 36.86 -51.81
N TYR A 98 47.18 36.40 -52.78
CA TYR A 98 47.47 37.15 -54.01
C TYR A 98 47.61 36.25 -55.24
N GLU A 99 47.46 36.81 -56.44
CA GLU A 99 47.66 36.10 -57.70
C GLU A 99 49.07 36.31 -58.25
N ARG A 100 49.74 35.22 -58.63
CA ARG A 100 51.04 35.25 -59.34
C ARG A 100 50.96 34.57 -60.70
N VAL A 101 51.83 34.95 -61.63
CA VAL A 101 51.98 34.23 -62.90
C VAL A 101 52.55 32.83 -62.66
N LYS A 102 52.04 31.82 -63.38
CA LYS A 102 52.50 30.44 -63.26
C LYS A 102 53.96 30.29 -63.73
N ARG A 103 54.77 29.51 -62.99
CA ARG A 103 56.15 29.17 -63.37
C ARG A 103 56.26 28.36 -64.68
N ARG A 104 55.18 27.71 -65.13
CA ARG A 104 55.05 27.01 -66.42
C ARG A 104 53.63 27.17 -66.97
N GLY A 105 53.50 27.58 -68.24
CA GLY A 105 52.23 27.81 -68.93
C GLY A 105 51.69 29.25 -68.81
N SER A 106 50.73 29.62 -69.65
CA SER A 106 50.03 30.92 -69.60
C SER A 106 48.92 30.91 -68.55
N GLY A 107 48.91 31.88 -67.63
CA GLY A 107 47.85 32.09 -66.64
C GLY A 107 48.34 32.47 -65.24
N LYS A 108 47.41 32.87 -64.37
CA LYS A 108 47.67 33.22 -62.97
C LYS A 108 47.33 32.06 -62.03
N THR A 109 47.94 32.03 -60.85
CA THR A 109 47.68 31.10 -59.74
C THR A 109 47.59 31.88 -58.44
N THR A 110 46.56 31.60 -57.65
CA THR A 110 46.37 32.17 -56.30
C THR A 110 47.31 31.51 -55.30
N VAL A 111 48.09 32.33 -54.60
CA VAL A 111 48.89 31.94 -53.43
C VAL A 111 48.06 32.27 -52.19
N LYS A 112 47.78 31.25 -51.35
CA LYS A 112 47.02 31.44 -50.11
C LYS A 112 47.78 32.32 -49.11
N ALA A 113 47.03 33.03 -48.27
CA ALA A 113 47.60 33.82 -47.19
C ALA A 113 48.45 32.95 -46.24
N SER A 114 49.52 33.52 -45.69
CA SER A 114 50.38 32.85 -44.71
C SER A 114 50.83 33.79 -43.61
N ILE A 115 51.21 33.23 -42.46
CA ILE A 115 51.77 33.96 -41.33
C ILE A 115 53.02 33.26 -40.84
N LYS A 116 53.96 34.05 -40.31
CA LYS A 116 55.06 33.57 -39.49
C LYS A 116 55.21 34.52 -38.31
N LEU A 117 55.23 33.96 -37.11
CA LEU A 117 55.40 34.68 -35.85
C LEU A 117 56.72 34.25 -35.21
N TRP A 118 57.53 35.22 -34.81
CA TRP A 118 58.78 35.01 -34.09
C TRP A 118 58.77 35.79 -32.77
N LYS A 119 59.48 35.24 -31.79
CA LYS A 119 59.85 35.95 -30.58
C LYS A 119 61.29 36.41 -30.71
N LEU A 120 61.53 37.70 -30.49
CA LEU A 120 62.84 38.31 -30.65
C LEU A 120 63.46 38.56 -29.26
N ALA A 121 64.78 38.42 -29.18
CA ALA A 121 65.54 38.83 -28.01
C ALA A 121 65.82 40.34 -28.02
N ASP A 122 65.93 40.93 -29.23
CA ASP A 122 66.19 42.33 -29.53
C ASP A 122 65.65 42.64 -30.95
N PRO A 123 65.26 43.88 -31.30
CA PRO A 123 64.60 44.20 -32.58
C PRO A 123 65.34 43.76 -33.85
N ASP A 124 66.67 43.68 -33.82
CA ASP A 124 67.51 43.29 -34.96
C ASP A 124 67.88 41.79 -34.99
N ALA A 125 67.43 40.99 -34.01
CA ALA A 125 67.70 39.56 -33.96
C ALA A 125 66.89 38.77 -35.02
N GLU A 126 67.37 37.59 -35.43
CA GLU A 126 66.59 36.72 -36.34
C GLU A 126 65.35 36.08 -35.67
N GLY A 127 65.36 35.96 -34.34
CA GLY A 127 64.24 35.48 -33.52
C GLY A 127 64.02 33.97 -33.52
N THR A 128 63.32 33.48 -32.50
CA THR A 128 62.87 32.08 -32.40
C THR A 128 61.45 31.95 -32.96
N PRO A 129 61.18 31.02 -33.89
CA PRO A 129 59.84 30.85 -34.46
C PRO A 129 58.85 30.38 -33.39
N VAL A 130 57.71 31.07 -33.29
CA VAL A 130 56.63 30.78 -32.34
C VAL A 130 55.54 29.94 -33.01
N SER A 131 55.02 30.40 -34.15
CA SER A 131 54.08 29.60 -34.94
C SER A 131 54.05 30.07 -36.40
N VAL A 132 53.72 29.14 -37.30
CA VAL A 132 53.44 29.36 -38.73
C VAL A 132 51.98 29.04 -39.08
N ASN A 133 51.20 28.58 -38.10
CA ASN A 133 49.77 28.32 -38.23
C ASN A 133 48.99 29.63 -37.98
N ILE A 134 48.08 29.98 -38.89
CA ILE A 134 47.29 31.21 -38.82
C ILE A 134 46.52 31.31 -37.50
N GLN A 135 45.90 30.23 -37.05
CA GLN A 135 45.04 30.27 -35.86
C GLN A 135 45.85 30.40 -34.58
N GLU A 136 46.88 29.56 -34.40
CA GLU A 136 47.76 29.62 -33.24
C GLU A 136 48.50 30.97 -33.12
N ALA A 137 48.99 31.50 -34.25
CA ALA A 137 49.66 32.80 -34.27
C ALA A 137 48.67 33.95 -33.95
N ASN A 138 47.42 33.87 -34.41
CA ASN A 138 46.39 34.84 -34.04
C ASN A 138 46.05 34.78 -32.54
N ASP A 139 45.98 33.58 -31.96
CA ASP A 139 45.67 33.39 -30.54
C ASP A 139 46.82 33.88 -29.65
N GLU A 140 48.08 33.68 -30.06
CA GLU A 140 49.26 34.21 -29.38
C GLU A 140 49.32 35.75 -29.48
N LEU A 141 49.10 36.32 -30.68
CA LEU A 141 49.04 37.77 -30.86
C LEU A 141 47.90 38.40 -30.05
N SER A 142 46.71 37.78 -30.03
CA SER A 142 45.56 38.28 -29.25
C SER A 142 45.83 38.26 -27.75
N ARG A 143 46.49 37.20 -27.24
CA ARG A 143 46.93 37.13 -25.84
C ARG A 143 48.00 38.19 -25.53
N ALA A 144 48.97 38.39 -26.42
CA ALA A 144 50.05 39.35 -26.21
C ALA A 144 49.60 40.82 -26.24
N ILE A 145 48.64 41.14 -27.12
CA ILE A 145 48.08 42.49 -27.28
C ILE A 145 47.02 42.78 -26.21
N GLY A 146 46.23 41.77 -25.81
CA GLY A 146 45.20 41.89 -24.79
C GLY A 146 43.93 42.64 -25.22
N LEU A 147 43.84 43.00 -26.51
CA LEU A 147 42.68 43.69 -27.10
C LEU A 147 42.21 42.92 -28.34
N THR A 148 40.89 42.76 -28.46
CA THR A 148 40.27 42.27 -29.70
C THR A 148 40.44 43.29 -30.84
N LYS A 149 40.28 42.86 -32.10
CA LYS A 149 40.32 43.77 -33.27
C LYS A 149 39.41 44.99 -33.07
N SER A 150 38.15 44.74 -32.66
CA SER A 150 37.14 45.79 -32.45
C SER A 150 37.61 46.80 -31.40
N GLN A 151 38.10 46.32 -30.26
CA GLN A 151 38.65 47.18 -29.20
C GLN A 151 39.88 47.95 -29.68
N PHE A 152 40.80 47.32 -30.42
CA PHE A 152 42.01 47.96 -30.94
C PHE A 152 41.69 49.09 -31.93
N THR A 153 40.73 48.89 -32.84
CA THR A 153 40.26 49.91 -33.80
C THR A 153 39.35 50.98 -33.17
N GLN A 154 38.96 50.83 -31.91
CA GLN A 154 38.18 51.83 -31.18
C GLN A 154 39.03 52.62 -30.18
N THR A 155 40.16 52.06 -29.72
CA THR A 155 40.96 52.62 -28.61
C THR A 155 42.40 52.99 -28.98
N VAL A 156 43.03 52.29 -29.94
CA VAL A 156 44.45 52.48 -30.29
C VAL A 156 44.61 53.12 -31.67
N VAL A 157 43.86 52.64 -32.65
CA VAL A 157 43.74 53.25 -33.98
C VAL A 157 42.37 53.90 -34.05
N LEU A 158 42.28 55.17 -34.40
CA LEU A 158 41.00 55.87 -34.59
C LEU A 158 40.77 56.11 -36.09
N PRO A 159 40.02 55.24 -36.79
CA PRO A 159 39.64 55.48 -38.18
C PRO A 159 38.81 56.75 -38.27
N GLN A 160 39.03 57.52 -39.33
CA GLN A 160 38.32 58.77 -39.58
C GLN A 160 36.79 58.53 -39.56
N GLY A 161 36.07 59.17 -38.62
CA GLY A 161 34.61 59.11 -38.51
C GLY A 161 34.00 58.22 -37.40
N GLN A 162 34.73 57.25 -36.84
CA GLN A 162 34.14 56.29 -35.87
C GLN A 162 33.99 56.83 -34.44
N PHE A 163 34.78 57.82 -34.02
CA PHE A 163 34.67 58.42 -32.67
C PHE A 163 33.33 59.15 -32.44
N ALA A 164 32.76 59.72 -33.51
CA ALA A 164 31.45 60.36 -33.45
C ALA A 164 30.32 59.36 -33.10
N THR A 165 30.47 58.09 -33.46
CA THR A 165 29.48 57.03 -33.18
C THR A 165 29.47 56.64 -31.71
N PHE A 166 30.64 56.57 -31.05
CA PHE A 166 30.73 56.32 -29.61
C PHE A 166 30.11 57.45 -28.77
N LEU A 167 30.40 58.72 -29.11
CA LEU A 167 29.82 59.88 -28.42
C LEU A 167 28.29 59.97 -28.55
N LYS A 168 27.74 59.45 -29.67
CA LYS A 168 26.30 59.46 -29.98
C LYS A 168 25.55 58.22 -29.50
N ALA A 169 26.22 57.21 -28.94
CA ALA A 169 25.59 55.99 -28.44
C ALA A 169 24.68 56.25 -27.23
N LYS A 170 23.54 55.54 -27.16
CA LYS A 170 22.56 55.61 -26.06
C LYS A 170 23.18 55.13 -24.74
N PRO A 171 22.64 55.51 -23.57
CA PRO A 171 23.19 55.13 -22.26
C PRO A 171 23.32 53.62 -22.05
N GLU A 172 22.39 52.82 -22.58
CA GLU A 172 22.40 51.35 -22.49
C GLU A 172 23.54 50.74 -23.35
N ASP A 173 23.69 51.21 -24.60
CA ASP A 173 24.78 50.79 -25.50
C ASP A 173 26.15 51.22 -24.96
N ARG A 174 26.21 52.43 -24.38
CA ARG A 174 27.41 52.96 -23.72
C ARG A 174 27.76 52.16 -22.47
N ARG A 175 26.76 51.70 -21.72
CA ARG A 175 26.96 50.84 -20.54
C ARG A 175 27.57 49.51 -20.93
N GLY A 176 27.10 48.87 -22.02
CA GLY A 176 27.71 47.65 -22.55
C GLY A 176 29.18 47.86 -22.94
N ILE A 177 29.47 48.91 -23.72
CA ILE A 177 30.85 49.22 -24.15
C ILE A 177 31.77 49.51 -22.95
N LEU A 178 31.30 50.25 -21.95
CA LEU A 178 32.07 50.52 -20.73
C LEU A 178 32.23 49.26 -19.86
N GLN A 179 31.22 48.39 -19.80
CA GLN A 179 31.30 47.12 -19.08
C GLN A 179 32.37 46.20 -19.70
N ASP A 180 32.45 46.16 -21.02
CA ASP A 180 33.43 45.37 -21.79
C ASP A 180 34.85 45.96 -21.68
N ILE A 181 34.99 47.30 -21.68
CA ILE A 181 36.29 47.98 -21.52
C ILE A 181 36.87 47.78 -20.11
N PHE A 182 36.02 47.84 -19.08
CA PHE A 182 36.45 47.74 -17.68
C PHE A 182 36.28 46.34 -17.07
N GLY A 183 35.77 45.35 -17.83
CA GLY A 183 35.63 43.96 -17.41
C GLY A 183 34.66 43.74 -16.23
N THR A 184 33.57 44.50 -16.15
CA THR A 184 32.67 44.50 -14.98
C THR A 184 31.49 43.51 -15.07
N GLU A 185 31.48 42.66 -16.10
CA GLU A 185 30.49 41.59 -16.34
C GLU A 185 30.37 40.59 -15.17
N LEU A 186 31.44 40.42 -14.39
CA LEU A 186 31.47 39.55 -13.21
C LEU A 186 30.43 39.98 -12.16
N TYR A 187 30.30 41.28 -11.91
CA TYR A 187 29.38 41.79 -10.88
C TYR A 187 27.92 41.55 -11.25
N GLN A 188 27.59 41.66 -12.55
CA GLN A 188 26.25 41.36 -13.04
C GLN A 188 25.89 39.88 -12.86
N ARG A 189 26.84 38.97 -13.12
CA ARG A 189 26.64 37.53 -12.89
C ARG A 189 26.41 37.20 -11.42
N ILE A 190 27.14 37.85 -10.51
CA ILE A 190 26.94 37.68 -9.06
C ILE A 190 25.54 38.17 -8.64
N ALA A 191 25.13 39.35 -9.11
CA ALA A 191 23.81 39.91 -8.79
C ALA A 191 22.66 39.00 -9.25
N ASN A 192 22.74 38.48 -10.47
CA ASN A 192 21.74 37.55 -11.00
C ASN A 192 21.69 36.26 -10.18
N ARG A 193 22.86 35.70 -9.80
CA ARG A 193 22.92 34.47 -9.00
C ARG A 193 22.32 34.64 -7.61
N LEU A 194 22.53 35.79 -6.97
CA LEU A 194 21.93 36.10 -5.67
C LEU A 194 20.40 36.23 -5.76
N ALA A 195 19.89 36.79 -6.85
CA ALA A 195 18.44 36.90 -7.09
C ALA A 195 17.77 35.53 -7.30
N GLU A 196 18.42 34.64 -8.07
CA GLU A 196 17.99 33.24 -8.21
C GLU A 196 17.93 32.54 -6.85
N MET A 197 19.03 32.61 -6.07
CA MET A 197 19.09 31.98 -4.75
C MET A 197 18.03 32.50 -3.77
N ALA A 198 17.71 33.80 -3.82
CA ALA A 198 16.67 34.37 -2.99
C ALA A 198 15.27 33.84 -3.36
N THR A 199 15.00 33.68 -4.65
CA THR A 199 13.74 33.11 -5.15
C THR A 199 13.60 31.64 -4.75
N ASP A 200 14.65 30.84 -4.93
CA ASP A 200 14.65 29.41 -4.52
C ASP A 200 14.40 29.24 -3.03
N LYS A 201 14.98 30.10 -2.19
CA LYS A 201 14.78 30.05 -0.74
C LYS A 201 13.37 30.46 -0.32
N ARG A 202 12.76 31.44 -0.99
CA ARG A 202 11.35 31.80 -0.74
C ARG A 202 10.43 30.64 -1.06
N HIS A 203 10.57 30.02 -2.23
CA HIS A 203 9.78 28.84 -2.60
C HIS A 203 9.93 27.68 -1.61
N ALA A 204 11.14 27.46 -1.06
CA ALA A 204 11.35 26.44 -0.04
C ALA A 204 10.62 26.74 1.29
N VAL A 205 10.55 28.02 1.69
CA VAL A 205 9.81 28.46 2.88
C VAL A 205 8.31 28.32 2.67
N ASP A 206 7.79 28.80 1.54
CA ASP A 206 6.36 28.69 1.21
C ASP A 206 5.90 27.22 1.22
N LYS A 207 6.70 26.34 0.61
CA LYS A 207 6.44 24.90 0.61
C LYS A 207 6.42 24.29 2.03
N ALA A 208 7.35 24.71 2.90
CA ALA A 208 7.40 24.22 4.28
C ALA A 208 6.18 24.69 5.10
N ILE A 209 5.70 25.91 4.86
CA ILE A 209 4.48 26.44 5.47
C ILE A 209 3.26 25.65 4.99
N ASP A 210 3.15 25.35 3.69
CA ASP A 210 2.06 24.54 3.14
C ASP A 210 2.04 23.11 3.73
N GLU A 211 3.21 22.47 3.83
CA GLU A 211 3.36 21.14 4.43
C GLU A 211 2.98 21.12 5.92
N ALA A 212 3.38 22.14 6.69
CA ALA A 212 2.99 22.30 8.09
C ALA A 212 1.48 22.50 8.25
N THR A 213 0.88 23.33 7.39
CA THR A 213 -0.56 23.62 7.38
C THR A 213 -1.39 22.37 7.08
N GLN A 214 -0.98 21.58 6.08
CA GLN A 214 -1.65 20.31 5.77
C GLN A 214 -1.53 19.31 6.91
N THR A 215 -0.39 19.24 7.57
CA THR A 215 -0.17 18.32 8.69
C THR A 215 -1.04 18.69 9.89
N ALA A 216 -1.17 19.98 10.21
CA ALA A 216 -2.06 20.48 11.26
C ALA A 216 -3.54 20.20 10.92
N ALA A 217 -3.96 20.44 9.68
CA ALA A 217 -5.32 20.15 9.23
C ALA A 217 -5.67 18.65 9.33
N ASN A 218 -4.75 17.78 8.93
CA ASN A 218 -4.91 16.33 9.05
C ASN A 218 -5.01 15.88 10.50
N PHE A 219 -4.23 16.48 11.41
CA PHE A 219 -4.32 16.20 12.84
C PHE A 219 -5.70 16.57 13.42
N CYS A 220 -6.21 17.76 13.07
CA CYS A 220 -7.53 18.21 13.52
C CYS A 220 -8.66 17.31 12.99
N GLN A 221 -8.59 16.84 11.75
CA GLN A 221 -9.57 15.91 11.18
C GLN A 221 -9.61 14.55 11.90
N VAL A 222 -8.47 14.06 12.37
CA VAL A 222 -8.37 12.77 13.08
C VAL A 222 -8.79 12.92 14.55
N ALA A 223 -8.49 14.05 15.20
CA ALA A 223 -8.77 14.26 16.61
C ALA A 223 -10.24 14.65 16.95
N TRP A 224 -11.00 15.16 15.97
CA TRP A 224 -12.40 15.58 16.12
C TRP A 224 -13.33 14.87 15.14
N TYR A 225 -13.62 13.59 15.42
CA TYR A 225 -14.36 12.71 14.50
C TYR A 225 -15.90 12.86 14.53
N ASP A 226 -16.49 13.54 15.52
CA ASP A 226 -17.97 13.57 15.66
C ASP A 226 -18.65 14.85 15.18
N ASP A 227 -17.91 15.91 14.82
CA ASP A 227 -18.49 17.08 14.16
C ASP A 227 -17.37 17.97 13.58
N ALA A 228 -16.72 17.50 12.50
CA ALA A 228 -15.61 18.21 11.89
C ALA A 228 -15.97 19.65 11.48
N GLN A 229 -17.24 19.91 11.12
CA GLN A 229 -17.72 21.24 10.77
C GLN A 229 -17.90 22.15 12.00
N ALA A 230 -18.49 21.65 13.09
CA ALA A 230 -18.72 22.44 14.31
C ALA A 230 -17.43 22.67 15.13
N ALA A 231 -16.44 21.77 15.01
CA ALA A 231 -15.11 21.96 15.59
C ALA A 231 -14.28 23.00 14.81
N ILE A 232 -14.42 23.05 13.49
CA ILE A 232 -13.80 24.09 12.64
C ILE A 232 -14.43 25.47 12.93
N ASP A 233 -15.75 25.53 13.15
CA ASP A 233 -16.47 26.78 13.49
C ASP A 233 -16.19 27.27 14.94
N GLN A 234 -15.68 26.40 15.81
CA GLN A 234 -15.28 26.72 17.20
C GLN A 234 -13.80 27.03 17.36
N ILE A 235 -12.98 26.88 16.31
CA ILE A 235 -11.66 27.51 16.29
C ILE A 235 -11.94 29.01 16.30
N PRO A 236 -11.57 29.74 17.36
CA PRO A 236 -11.87 31.17 17.43
C PRO A 236 -11.33 31.82 16.16
N GLU A 237 -12.16 32.62 15.51
CA GLU A 237 -11.87 33.43 14.30
C GLU A 237 -10.63 34.35 14.47
N GLN A 238 -10.08 34.39 15.69
CA GLN A 238 -8.87 35.08 16.09
C GLN A 238 -7.56 34.31 15.86
N VAL A 239 -7.57 33.03 15.45
CA VAL A 239 -6.33 32.38 15.00
C VAL A 239 -6.13 32.68 13.52
N GLN A 240 -5.81 33.94 13.22
CA GLN A 240 -5.24 34.31 11.94
C GLN A 240 -3.87 33.64 11.84
N PHE A 241 -3.63 32.88 10.76
CA PHE A 241 -2.41 32.09 10.57
C PHE A 241 -1.12 32.92 10.53
N ASP A 242 -1.22 34.25 10.43
CA ASP A 242 -0.09 35.16 10.60
C ASP A 242 0.51 35.08 12.02
N ASP A 243 -0.28 34.73 13.04
CA ASP A 243 0.18 34.56 14.43
C ASP A 243 0.82 33.18 14.70
N LEU A 244 0.70 32.22 13.77
CA LEU A 244 1.32 30.89 13.85
C LEU A 244 2.79 30.87 13.44
N VAL A 245 3.26 31.96 12.80
CA VAL A 245 4.66 32.14 12.38
C VAL A 245 5.52 32.69 13.52
N ASP A 246 4.89 33.33 14.52
CA ASP A 246 5.53 33.63 15.81
C ASP A 246 5.38 32.41 16.75
N ASN A 247 6.44 32.11 17.51
CA ASN A 247 6.56 30.93 18.39
C ASN A 247 5.40 30.70 19.41
N GLN A 248 4.39 31.57 19.48
CA GLN A 248 3.23 31.43 20.35
C GLN A 248 2.10 30.58 19.75
N GLY A 249 2.04 30.38 18.42
CA GLY A 249 0.97 29.60 17.80
C GLY A 249 1.09 28.07 17.98
N PHE A 250 2.28 27.55 18.24
CA PHE A 250 2.47 26.12 18.53
C PHE A 250 2.03 25.75 19.95
N ASP A 251 2.23 26.65 20.92
CA ASP A 251 1.83 26.44 22.31
C ASP A 251 0.30 26.33 22.43
N SER A 252 -0.45 27.19 21.73
CA SER A 252 -1.91 27.16 21.73
C SER A 252 -2.53 25.90 21.11
N LEU A 253 -1.91 25.35 20.04
CA LEU A 253 -2.33 24.07 19.46
C LEU A 253 -2.07 22.90 20.41
N SER A 254 -0.96 22.92 21.14
CA SER A 254 -0.63 21.90 22.12
C SER A 254 -1.60 21.89 23.31
N GLU A 255 -2.03 23.07 23.76
CA GLU A 255 -3.05 23.23 24.82
C GLU A 255 -4.42 22.73 24.36
N LEU A 256 -4.82 23.04 23.12
CA LEU A 256 -6.07 22.57 22.55
C LEU A 256 -6.10 21.02 22.42
N ALA A 257 -4.98 20.44 21.97
CA ALA A 257 -4.82 18.99 21.88
C ALA A 257 -4.86 18.32 23.26
N ALA A 258 -4.20 18.90 24.26
CA ALA A 258 -4.21 18.41 25.64
C ALA A 258 -5.63 18.45 26.25
N ALA A 259 -6.37 19.53 26.03
CA ALA A 259 -7.76 19.65 26.47
C ALA A 259 -8.67 18.59 25.83
N ARG A 260 -8.49 18.30 24.52
CA ARG A 260 -9.24 17.26 23.82
C ARG A 260 -8.90 15.85 24.33
N LEU A 261 -7.62 15.58 24.57
CA LEU A 261 -7.16 14.33 25.18
C LEU A 261 -7.80 14.10 26.55
N GLN A 262 -7.92 15.15 27.37
CA GLN A 262 -8.57 15.06 28.67
C GLN A 262 -10.06 14.72 28.54
N VAL A 263 -10.79 15.37 27.62
CA VAL A 263 -12.21 15.07 27.36
C VAL A 263 -12.40 13.62 26.91
N LEU A 264 -11.54 13.12 26.01
CA LEU A 264 -11.60 11.73 25.56
C LEU A 264 -11.27 10.74 26.68
N ALA A 265 -10.32 11.07 27.56
CA ALA A 265 -9.99 10.25 28.72
C ALA A 265 -11.18 10.16 29.70
N ASP A 266 -11.87 11.29 29.95
CA ASP A 266 -13.05 11.34 30.81
C ASP A 266 -14.22 10.53 30.20
N GLN A 267 -14.46 10.65 28.90
CA GLN A 267 -15.46 9.86 28.17
C GLN A 267 -15.13 8.35 28.20
N SER A 268 -13.86 7.99 28.03
CA SER A 268 -13.42 6.59 28.14
C SER A 268 -13.66 6.04 29.55
N ALA A 269 -13.36 6.81 30.59
CA ALA A 269 -13.59 6.40 31.97
C ALA A 269 -15.09 6.21 32.27
N GLU A 270 -15.95 7.09 31.76
CA GLU A 270 -17.41 6.94 31.90
C GLU A 270 -17.93 5.67 31.20
N LEU A 271 -17.47 5.41 29.97
CA LEU A 271 -17.84 4.21 29.23
C LEU A 271 -17.38 2.93 29.93
N ASP A 272 -16.17 2.91 30.48
CA ASP A 272 -15.65 1.79 31.26
C ASP A 272 -16.51 1.51 32.50
N ASP A 273 -16.94 2.54 33.21
CA ASP A 273 -17.81 2.37 34.37
C ASP A 273 -19.22 1.91 33.99
N ARG A 274 -19.75 2.35 32.84
CA ARG A 274 -21.00 1.81 32.28
C ARG A 274 -20.87 0.33 31.92
N VAL A 275 -19.74 -0.08 31.32
CA VAL A 275 -19.47 -1.49 31.01
C VAL A 275 -19.36 -2.32 32.28
N LYS A 276 -18.63 -1.88 33.30
CA LYS A 276 -18.53 -2.58 34.59
C LYS A 276 -19.91 -2.74 35.25
N THR A 277 -20.73 -1.69 35.22
CA THR A 277 -22.09 -1.71 35.76
C THR A 277 -22.97 -2.72 35.04
N ALA A 278 -22.97 -2.72 33.70
CA ALA A 278 -23.73 -3.67 32.89
C ALA A 278 -23.26 -5.11 33.11
N GLN A 279 -21.95 -5.36 33.22
CA GLN A 279 -21.41 -6.68 33.56
C GLN A 279 -21.84 -7.13 34.96
N GLY A 280 -21.88 -6.23 35.94
CA GLY A 280 -22.41 -6.49 37.28
C GLY A 280 -23.88 -6.91 37.26
N GLN A 281 -24.72 -6.18 36.52
CA GLN A 281 -26.14 -6.51 36.34
C GLN A 281 -26.34 -7.88 35.66
N LEU A 282 -25.56 -8.19 34.62
CA LEU A 282 -25.61 -9.49 33.94
C LEU A 282 -25.22 -10.64 34.88
N ARG A 283 -24.17 -10.47 35.70
CA ARG A 283 -23.77 -11.48 36.69
C ARG A 283 -24.86 -11.72 37.73
N ALA A 284 -25.48 -10.66 38.24
CA ALA A 284 -26.60 -10.76 39.20
C ALA A 284 -27.82 -11.48 38.58
N ALA A 285 -28.17 -11.15 37.33
CA ALA A 285 -29.27 -11.80 36.61
C ALA A 285 -29.02 -13.31 36.40
N ARG A 286 -27.78 -13.70 36.06
CA ARG A 286 -27.40 -15.12 35.92
C ARG A 286 -27.48 -15.88 37.24
N GLN A 287 -27.03 -15.28 38.34
CA GLN A 287 -27.14 -15.89 39.67
C GLN A 287 -28.61 -16.07 40.10
N ALA A 288 -29.47 -15.10 39.80
CA ALA A 288 -30.90 -15.22 40.04
C ALA A 288 -31.51 -16.37 39.24
N LEU A 289 -31.17 -16.49 37.94
CA LEU A 289 -31.65 -17.59 37.09
C LEU A 289 -31.23 -18.97 37.61
N ASP A 290 -29.96 -19.16 37.98
CA ASP A 290 -29.46 -20.43 38.55
C ASP A 290 -30.22 -20.82 39.84
N LYS A 291 -30.49 -19.83 40.70
CA LYS A 291 -31.29 -20.05 41.92
C LYS A 291 -32.71 -20.50 41.61
N GLU A 292 -33.35 -19.89 40.61
CA GLU A 292 -34.71 -20.26 40.19
C GLU A 292 -34.75 -21.64 39.52
N GLN A 293 -33.74 -22.00 38.72
CA GLN A 293 -33.60 -23.34 38.12
C GLN A 293 -33.47 -24.43 39.19
N LYS A 294 -32.57 -24.24 40.16
CA LYS A 294 -32.42 -25.16 41.30
C LYS A 294 -33.69 -25.30 42.11
N ARG A 295 -34.47 -24.21 42.27
CA ARG A 295 -35.77 -24.28 42.94
C ARG A 295 -36.77 -25.14 42.16
N ASN A 296 -36.82 -25.02 40.84
CA ASN A 296 -37.69 -25.82 39.99
C ASN A 296 -37.30 -27.31 39.98
N GLU A 297 -36.01 -27.61 39.99
CA GLU A 297 -35.49 -28.98 40.15
C GLU A 297 -35.94 -29.58 41.49
N ALA A 298 -35.77 -28.83 42.60
CA ALA A 298 -36.20 -29.27 43.93
C ALA A 298 -37.73 -29.47 44.04
N ILE A 299 -38.53 -28.65 43.35
CA ILE A 299 -39.99 -28.84 43.28
C ILE A 299 -40.33 -30.14 42.56
N THR A 300 -39.65 -30.41 41.44
CA THR A 300 -39.85 -31.63 40.64
C THR A 300 -39.45 -32.87 41.42
N GLU A 301 -38.32 -32.83 42.14
CA GLU A 301 -37.89 -33.90 43.03
C GLU A 301 -38.88 -34.14 44.16
N ARG A 302 -39.35 -33.07 44.83
CA ARG A 302 -40.39 -33.15 45.86
C ARG A 302 -41.65 -33.83 45.35
N ASP A 303 -42.11 -33.47 44.15
CA ASP A 303 -43.32 -34.04 43.57
C ASP A 303 -43.13 -35.54 43.24
N GLY A 304 -41.95 -35.94 42.76
CA GLY A 304 -41.56 -37.34 42.60
C GLY A 304 -41.55 -38.11 43.92
N LEU A 305 -40.98 -37.52 44.98
CA LEU A 305 -40.96 -38.11 46.33
C LEU A 305 -42.37 -38.24 46.92
N LEU A 306 -43.25 -37.27 46.70
CA LEU A 306 -44.65 -37.33 47.13
C LEU A 306 -45.43 -38.43 46.38
N ALA A 307 -45.21 -38.58 45.07
CA ALA A 307 -45.78 -39.69 44.30
C ALA A 307 -45.31 -41.04 44.85
N ARG A 308 -44.00 -41.18 45.11
CA ARG A 308 -43.44 -42.40 45.69
C ARG A 308 -43.97 -42.70 47.10
N LYS A 309 -44.14 -41.66 47.93
CA LYS A 309 -44.77 -41.79 49.25
C LYS A 309 -46.20 -42.32 49.12
N ARG A 310 -47.00 -41.82 48.17
CA ARG A 310 -48.36 -42.30 47.94
C ARG A 310 -48.39 -43.78 47.55
N GLU A 311 -47.50 -44.21 46.65
CA GLU A 311 -47.36 -45.63 46.28
C GLU A 311 -47.04 -46.50 47.51
N LEU A 312 -46.01 -46.12 48.28
CA LEU A 312 -45.61 -46.85 49.48
C LEU A 312 -46.73 -46.89 50.54
N THR A 313 -47.52 -45.81 50.65
CA THR A 313 -48.66 -45.77 51.57
C THR A 313 -49.81 -46.68 51.10
N SER A 314 -50.06 -46.74 49.79
CA SER A 314 -51.03 -47.69 49.20
C SER A 314 -50.60 -49.15 49.45
N ASP A 315 -49.29 -49.41 49.39
CA ASP A 315 -48.74 -50.73 49.64
C ASP A 315 -48.70 -51.10 51.13
N ALA A 316 -48.69 -50.10 52.03
CA ALA A 316 -48.60 -50.32 53.48
C ALA A 316 -49.74 -51.18 54.02
N ALA A 317 -50.98 -50.98 53.57
CA ALA A 317 -52.12 -51.81 53.98
C ALA A 317 -51.96 -53.27 53.54
N ARG A 318 -51.43 -53.50 52.34
CA ARG A 318 -51.15 -54.83 51.79
C ARG A 318 -50.00 -55.52 52.53
N VAL A 319 -48.95 -54.78 52.88
CA VAL A 319 -47.82 -55.27 53.68
C VAL A 319 -48.27 -55.60 55.10
N GLN A 320 -49.06 -54.72 55.74
CA GLN A 320 -49.61 -54.93 57.07
C GLN A 320 -50.52 -56.17 57.13
N MET A 321 -51.40 -56.36 56.14
CA MET A 321 -52.23 -57.56 56.04
C MET A 321 -51.37 -58.83 55.92
N LYS A 322 -50.29 -58.80 55.13
CA LYS A 322 -49.35 -59.92 55.02
C LYS A 322 -48.58 -60.16 56.32
N ALA A 323 -48.18 -59.10 57.03
CA ALA A 323 -47.49 -59.18 58.31
C ALA A 323 -48.40 -59.73 59.43
N GLU A 324 -49.66 -59.31 59.48
CA GLU A 324 -50.66 -59.86 60.41
C GLU A 324 -50.94 -61.34 60.13
N ARG A 325 -51.03 -61.72 58.86
CA ARG A 325 -51.20 -63.11 58.45
C ARG A 325 -49.99 -63.96 58.80
N LEU A 326 -48.78 -63.41 58.67
CA LEU A 326 -47.54 -64.04 59.12
C LEU A 326 -47.48 -64.18 60.65
N ALA A 327 -47.83 -63.13 61.39
CA ALA A 327 -47.86 -63.15 62.85
C ALA A 327 -48.91 -64.15 63.39
N LEU A 328 -50.06 -64.29 62.72
CA LEU A 328 -51.04 -65.34 63.00
C LEU A 328 -50.46 -66.73 62.75
N ALA A 329 -49.74 -66.94 61.65
CA ALA A 329 -49.07 -68.19 61.34
C ALA A 329 -47.97 -68.53 62.37
N GLU A 330 -47.18 -67.55 62.79
CA GLU A 330 -46.14 -67.72 63.81
C GLU A 330 -46.73 -67.99 65.21
N ARG A 331 -47.86 -67.36 65.57
CA ARG A 331 -48.59 -67.67 66.80
C ARG A 331 -49.19 -69.08 66.74
N ALA A 332 -49.73 -69.50 65.60
CA ALA A 332 -50.22 -70.86 65.41
C ALA A 332 -49.10 -71.91 65.56
N GLU A 333 -47.90 -71.61 65.04
CA GLU A 333 -46.73 -72.48 65.19
C GLU A 333 -46.28 -72.60 66.66
N LYS A 334 -46.41 -71.53 67.46
CA LYS A 334 -46.09 -71.55 68.90
C LYS A 334 -47.04 -72.41 69.74
N VAL A 335 -48.29 -72.64 69.33
CA VAL A 335 -49.24 -73.52 70.07
C VAL A 335 -49.26 -74.95 69.49
N ARG A 336 -48.71 -75.14 68.29
CA ARG A 336 -48.63 -76.42 67.58
C ARG A 336 -47.87 -77.49 68.36
N HIS A 337 -46.78 -77.13 69.06
CA HIS A 337 -45.98 -78.09 69.83
C HIS A 337 -46.69 -78.59 71.10
N LEU A 338 -47.43 -77.73 71.80
CA LEU A 338 -48.22 -78.08 72.99
C LEU A 338 -49.46 -78.93 72.64
N LEU A 339 -50.11 -78.66 71.49
CA LEU A 339 -51.18 -79.50 70.94
C LEU A 339 -50.66 -80.85 70.40
N ALA A 340 -49.40 -80.90 69.97
CA ALA A 340 -48.74 -82.11 69.51
C ALA A 340 -48.35 -83.00 70.70
N GLU A 341 -47.86 -82.46 71.82
CA GLU A 341 -47.43 -83.26 72.99
C GLU A 341 -48.57 -84.02 73.67
N VAL A 342 -49.77 -83.44 73.80
CA VAL A 342 -50.95 -84.12 74.40
C VAL A 342 -51.53 -85.21 73.48
N LYS A 343 -51.41 -85.06 72.15
CA LYS A 343 -51.78 -86.09 71.18
C LYS A 343 -50.73 -87.19 71.02
N LYS A 344 -49.47 -86.89 71.35
CA LYS A 344 -48.31 -87.76 71.12
C LYS A 344 -48.21 -88.86 72.17
N SER A 345 -48.53 -88.61 73.44
CA SER A 345 -48.40 -89.59 74.54
C SER A 345 -49.46 -90.71 74.54
N LEU A 346 -50.66 -90.48 74.02
CA LEU A 346 -51.72 -91.51 73.88
C LEU A 346 -51.66 -92.28 72.56
N LYS A 347 -51.02 -91.72 71.52
CA LYS A 347 -50.78 -92.37 70.23
C LYS A 347 -49.42 -93.06 70.16
N GLN A 348 -48.42 -92.71 70.97
CA GLN A 348 -47.04 -93.14 70.75
C GLN A 348 -46.79 -94.64 70.83
N THR A 349 -47.60 -95.42 71.53
CA THR A 349 -47.42 -96.88 71.61
C THR A 349 -48.08 -97.64 70.44
N GLU A 350 -49.23 -97.18 69.95
CA GLU A 350 -49.95 -97.81 68.82
C GLU A 350 -49.56 -97.19 67.45
N GLU A 351 -49.28 -95.89 67.41
CA GLU A 351 -48.94 -95.12 66.22
C GLU A 351 -47.48 -95.34 65.80
N CYS A 352 -46.53 -95.63 66.71
CA CYS A 352 -45.15 -95.91 66.31
C CYS A 352 -45.04 -97.20 65.49
N GLU A 353 -45.84 -98.23 65.81
CA GLU A 353 -45.89 -99.47 65.04
C GLU A 353 -46.74 -99.35 63.76
N ARG A 354 -47.74 -98.46 63.74
CA ARG A 354 -48.57 -98.15 62.55
C ARG A 354 -47.86 -97.23 61.56
N VAL A 355 -47.14 -96.21 62.02
CA VAL A 355 -46.40 -95.23 61.21
C VAL A 355 -45.18 -95.85 60.54
N LEU A 356 -44.48 -96.78 61.20
CA LEU A 356 -43.43 -97.56 60.55
C LEU A 356 -44.01 -98.40 59.40
N ARG A 357 -45.19 -99.02 59.58
CA ARG A 357 -45.90 -99.80 58.55
C ARG A 357 -46.42 -98.94 57.39
N GLU A 358 -47.06 -97.81 57.67
CA GLU A 358 -47.61 -96.90 56.66
C GLU A 358 -46.51 -96.13 55.88
N LEU A 359 -45.43 -95.70 56.54
CA LEU A 359 -44.28 -95.08 55.86
C LEU A 359 -43.55 -96.08 54.96
N THR A 360 -43.41 -97.33 55.41
CA THR A 360 -42.84 -98.41 54.57
C THR A 360 -43.74 -98.71 53.37
N ALA A 361 -45.07 -98.73 53.54
CA ALA A 361 -46.04 -98.92 52.45
C ALA A 361 -46.09 -97.74 51.44
N THR A 362 -45.89 -96.51 51.92
CA THR A 362 -45.92 -95.30 51.06
C THR A 362 -44.62 -95.12 50.27
N VAL A 363 -43.47 -95.48 50.87
CA VAL A 363 -42.18 -95.40 50.17
C VAL A 363 -41.99 -96.58 49.20
N SER A 364 -42.54 -97.76 49.50
CA SER A 364 -42.49 -98.96 48.64
C SER A 364 -43.34 -98.88 47.36
N THR A 365 -44.33 -97.99 47.32
CA THR A 365 -45.19 -97.77 46.13
C THR A 365 -44.75 -96.57 45.28
N GLY A 366 -43.70 -95.85 45.70
CA GLY A 366 -43.18 -94.66 45.02
C GLY A 366 -41.82 -94.87 44.36
N ALA A 367 -41.29 -93.81 43.73
CA ALA A 367 -40.00 -93.81 43.03
C ALA A 367 -38.76 -93.98 43.94
N GLN A 368 -38.95 -94.21 45.25
CA GLN A 368 -37.89 -94.42 46.25
C GLN A 368 -38.06 -95.77 46.99
N ALA A 369 -38.72 -96.73 46.35
CA ALA A 369 -38.95 -98.08 46.90
C ALA A 369 -37.65 -98.81 47.28
N ASP A 370 -36.52 -98.40 46.70
CA ASP A 370 -35.18 -98.87 47.04
C ASP A 370 -34.76 -98.57 48.49
N LEU A 371 -35.30 -97.53 49.12
CA LEU A 371 -35.04 -97.21 50.53
C LEU A 371 -35.66 -98.23 51.51
N VAL A 372 -36.64 -99.04 51.07
CA VAL A 372 -37.40 -99.98 51.94
C VAL A 372 -37.43 -101.41 51.38
N ALA A 373 -36.65 -101.69 50.33
CA ALA A 373 -36.52 -103.02 49.72
C ALA A 373 -35.75 -104.00 50.63
N GLU A 374 -34.83 -103.51 51.45
CA GLU A 374 -34.19 -104.24 52.55
C GLU A 374 -34.38 -103.45 53.86
N PRO A 375 -34.68 -104.10 55.00
CA PRO A 375 -34.83 -103.43 56.28
C PRO A 375 -33.47 -102.93 56.79
N LEU A 376 -33.17 -101.66 56.52
CA LEU A 376 -31.96 -100.97 56.98
C LEU A 376 -32.06 -100.59 58.47
N SER A 377 -30.92 -100.37 59.13
CA SER A 377 -30.88 -99.83 60.50
C SER A 377 -31.07 -98.31 60.53
N ALA A 378 -31.39 -97.74 61.70
CA ALA A 378 -31.57 -96.30 61.85
C ALA A 378 -30.33 -95.50 61.41
N GLU A 379 -29.13 -96.01 61.72
CA GLU A 379 -27.85 -95.41 61.32
C GLU A 379 -27.64 -95.44 59.78
N GLN A 380 -28.12 -96.47 59.10
CA GLN A 380 -28.04 -96.59 57.64
C GLN A 380 -29.02 -95.64 56.93
N TYR A 381 -30.21 -95.42 57.48
CA TYR A 381 -31.14 -94.39 57.00
C TYR A 381 -30.61 -92.97 57.22
N GLU A 382 -29.90 -92.71 58.32
CA GLU A 382 -29.20 -91.45 58.57
C GLU A 382 -28.08 -91.20 57.57
N GLN A 383 -27.28 -92.22 57.25
CA GLN A 383 -26.27 -92.12 56.20
C GLN A 383 -26.88 -91.83 54.82
N ALA A 384 -28.02 -92.44 54.49
CA ALA A 384 -28.75 -92.16 53.25
C ALA A 384 -29.32 -90.73 53.23
N GLN A 385 -29.83 -90.23 54.36
CA GLN A 385 -30.25 -88.85 54.53
C GLN A 385 -29.08 -87.87 54.36
N GLN A 386 -27.94 -88.15 55.00
CA GLN A 386 -26.75 -87.31 54.94
C GLN A 386 -26.20 -87.23 53.51
N LYS A 387 -26.09 -88.38 52.81
CA LYS A 387 -25.68 -88.43 51.40
C LYS A 387 -26.62 -87.62 50.50
N ALA A 388 -27.94 -87.70 50.72
CA ALA A 388 -28.93 -86.94 49.95
C ALA A 388 -28.89 -85.44 50.26
N LEU A 389 -28.63 -85.04 51.51
CA LEU A 389 -28.46 -83.62 51.89
C LEU A 389 -27.16 -83.03 51.31
N THR A 390 -26.06 -83.78 51.32
CA THR A 390 -24.81 -83.35 50.66
C THR A 390 -25.01 -83.21 49.14
N ALA A 391 -25.73 -84.13 48.51
CA ALA A 391 -26.08 -84.04 47.10
C ALA A 391 -27.01 -82.84 46.80
N ALA A 392 -27.95 -82.51 47.69
CA ALA A 392 -28.79 -81.32 47.55
C ALA A 392 -27.99 -80.02 47.76
N GLY A 393 -27.08 -79.97 48.73
CA GLY A 393 -26.19 -78.82 48.96
C GLY A 393 -25.26 -78.54 47.78
N GLY A 394 -24.80 -79.58 47.08
CA GLY A 394 -24.05 -79.45 45.84
C GLY A 394 -24.83 -78.83 44.67
N LEU A 395 -26.17 -78.80 44.74
CA LEU A 395 -27.04 -78.22 43.71
C LEU A 395 -27.49 -76.78 44.04
N GLU A 396 -27.29 -76.27 45.27
CA GLU A 396 -27.80 -74.96 45.69
C GLU A 396 -27.18 -73.78 44.91
N ALA A 397 -25.90 -73.88 44.56
CA ALA A 397 -25.25 -72.90 43.68
C ALA A 397 -25.88 -72.90 42.27
N LEU A 398 -26.20 -74.08 41.74
CA LEU A 398 -26.77 -74.25 40.40
C LEU A 398 -28.25 -73.81 40.32
N VAL A 399 -29.00 -73.90 41.42
CA VAL A 399 -30.37 -73.33 41.50
C VAL A 399 -30.34 -71.81 41.48
N ARG A 400 -29.32 -71.17 42.09
CA ARG A 400 -29.11 -69.73 41.97
C ARG A 400 -28.69 -69.33 40.56
N ASP A 401 -27.79 -70.09 39.94
CA ASP A 401 -27.40 -69.91 38.54
C ASP A 401 -28.64 -70.02 37.62
N GLU A 402 -29.48 -71.06 37.78
CA GLU A 402 -30.75 -71.27 37.04
C GLU A 402 -31.73 -70.10 37.20
N ALA A 403 -31.92 -69.60 38.43
CA ALA A 403 -32.80 -68.46 38.70
C ALA A 403 -32.28 -67.14 38.11
N SER A 404 -30.97 -67.03 37.87
CA SER A 404 -30.34 -65.83 37.27
C SER A 404 -30.38 -65.80 35.74
N LEU A 405 -30.59 -66.94 35.08
CA LEU A 405 -30.57 -67.07 33.60
C LEU A 405 -31.53 -66.08 32.90
N PRO A 406 -32.82 -65.94 33.28
CA PRO A 406 -33.74 -65.04 32.57
C PRO A 406 -33.33 -63.56 32.69
N ARG A 407 -32.69 -63.19 33.81
CA ARG A 407 -32.18 -61.84 34.00
C ARG A 407 -30.96 -61.59 33.12
N ILE A 408 -30.00 -62.52 33.08
CA ILE A 408 -28.81 -62.42 32.23
C ILE A 408 -29.22 -62.36 30.74
N GLU A 409 -30.22 -63.13 30.32
CA GLU A 409 -30.78 -63.06 28.97
C GLU A 409 -31.36 -61.67 28.66
N SER A 410 -32.23 -61.16 29.54
CA SER A 410 -32.82 -59.82 29.37
C SER A 410 -31.75 -58.72 29.33
N ASP A 411 -30.72 -58.81 30.17
CA ASP A 411 -29.62 -57.83 30.21
C ASP A 411 -28.79 -57.89 28.91
N LEU A 412 -28.58 -59.09 28.34
CA LEU A 412 -27.88 -59.27 27.06
C LEU A 412 -28.71 -58.78 25.86
N ASP A 413 -30.02 -59.02 25.85
CA ASP A 413 -30.90 -58.51 24.79
C ASP A 413 -30.97 -56.97 24.80
N ALA A 414 -31.01 -56.35 25.99
CA ALA A 414 -30.92 -54.90 26.13
C ALA A 414 -29.56 -54.35 25.67
N ALA A 415 -28.47 -55.05 25.98
CA ALA A 415 -27.13 -54.71 25.50
C ALA A 415 -27.01 -54.84 23.97
N GLU A 416 -27.65 -55.84 23.36
CA GLU A 416 -27.71 -56.02 21.90
C GLU A 416 -28.42 -54.85 21.21
N LEU A 417 -29.57 -54.43 21.74
CA LEU A 417 -30.30 -53.27 21.21
C LEU A 417 -29.49 -51.98 21.32
N THR A 418 -28.75 -51.81 22.42
CA THR A 418 -27.83 -50.68 22.61
C THR A 418 -26.68 -50.73 21.60
N LEU A 419 -26.06 -51.90 21.40
CA LEU A 419 -25.00 -52.07 20.41
C LEU A 419 -25.48 -51.76 18.98
N GLN A 420 -26.70 -52.18 18.63
CA GLN A 420 -27.31 -51.88 17.33
C GLN A 420 -27.56 -50.38 17.14
N SER A 421 -28.04 -49.68 18.17
CA SER A 421 -28.27 -48.23 18.10
C SER A 421 -26.95 -47.45 17.98
N THR A 422 -25.92 -47.81 18.75
CA THR A 422 -24.57 -47.24 18.64
C THR A 422 -23.95 -47.53 17.27
N ALA A 423 -24.11 -48.75 16.74
CA ALA A 423 -23.63 -49.10 15.40
C ALA A 423 -24.33 -48.29 14.29
N LYS A 424 -25.62 -47.99 14.45
CA LYS A 424 -26.37 -47.12 13.54
C LYS A 424 -25.86 -45.68 13.61
N GLN A 425 -25.73 -45.12 14.81
CA GLN A 425 -25.20 -43.76 15.02
C GLN A 425 -23.80 -43.61 14.42
N LEU A 426 -22.94 -44.63 14.57
CA LEU A 426 -21.61 -44.63 13.99
C LEU A 426 -21.65 -44.52 12.45
N ARG A 427 -22.52 -45.30 11.78
CA ARG A 427 -22.65 -45.25 10.31
C ARG A 427 -23.14 -43.88 9.83
N GLU A 428 -24.17 -43.34 10.48
CA GLU A 428 -24.72 -42.02 10.14
C GLU A 428 -23.65 -40.92 10.29
N ARG A 429 -22.85 -40.96 11.35
CA ARG A 429 -21.72 -40.03 11.54
C ARG A 429 -20.61 -40.24 10.51
N GLN A 430 -20.26 -41.47 10.17
CA GLN A 430 -19.26 -41.77 9.12
C GLN A 430 -19.69 -41.21 7.76
N GLU A 431 -20.97 -41.34 7.40
CA GLU A 431 -21.52 -40.77 6.15
C GLU A 431 -21.56 -39.24 6.18
N ALA A 432 -21.94 -38.65 7.31
CA ALA A 432 -21.92 -37.19 7.50
C ALA A 432 -20.49 -36.63 7.40
N LEU A 433 -19.51 -37.25 8.06
CA LEU A 433 -18.10 -36.84 7.99
C LEU A 433 -17.52 -36.97 6.58
N LYS A 434 -17.90 -38.03 5.85
CA LYS A 434 -17.49 -38.21 4.45
C LYS A 434 -18.04 -37.12 3.54
N SER A 435 -19.32 -36.79 3.66
CA SER A 435 -19.94 -35.72 2.85
C SER A 435 -19.38 -34.34 3.19
N ALA A 436 -19.15 -34.06 4.49
CA ALA A 436 -18.50 -32.83 4.93
C ALA A 436 -17.04 -32.72 4.44
N SER A 437 -16.29 -33.82 4.43
CA SER A 437 -14.91 -33.86 3.89
C SER A 437 -14.87 -33.63 2.38
N GLN A 438 -15.83 -34.18 1.64
CA GLN A 438 -15.98 -33.89 0.21
C GLN A 438 -16.27 -32.40 -0.02
N ARG A 439 -17.14 -31.80 0.80
CA ARG A 439 -17.45 -30.36 0.71
C ARG A 439 -16.24 -29.48 0.98
N VAL A 440 -15.37 -29.88 1.92
CA VAL A 440 -14.07 -29.22 2.14
C VAL A 440 -13.22 -29.25 0.86
N GLY A 441 -13.10 -30.41 0.20
CA GLY A 441 -12.33 -30.51 -1.06
C GLY A 441 -12.89 -29.64 -2.19
N GLU A 442 -14.22 -29.55 -2.33
CA GLU A 442 -14.87 -28.67 -3.30
C GLU A 442 -14.57 -27.18 -3.04
N LEU A 443 -14.71 -26.75 -1.78
CA LEU A 443 -14.43 -25.38 -1.37
C LEU A 443 -12.94 -25.03 -1.47
N GLU A 444 -12.03 -25.98 -1.21
CA GLU A 444 -10.59 -25.80 -1.41
C GLU A 444 -10.26 -25.56 -2.89
N ALA A 445 -10.89 -26.31 -3.79
CA ALA A 445 -10.72 -26.11 -5.23
C ALA A 445 -11.28 -24.76 -5.69
N GLU A 446 -12.46 -24.37 -5.22
CA GLU A 446 -13.08 -23.06 -5.50
C GLU A 446 -12.22 -21.91 -4.94
N LEU A 447 -11.72 -22.05 -3.71
CA LEU A 447 -10.86 -21.06 -3.06
C LEU A 447 -9.55 -20.87 -3.84
N LYS A 448 -8.96 -21.97 -4.32
CA LYS A 448 -7.75 -21.91 -5.14
C LYS A 448 -8.02 -21.12 -6.42
N GLN A 449 -9.09 -21.44 -7.14
CA GLN A 449 -9.46 -20.72 -8.36
C GLN A 449 -9.67 -19.23 -8.11
N LEU A 450 -10.42 -18.86 -7.07
CA LEU A 450 -10.68 -17.45 -6.74
C LEU A 450 -9.42 -16.71 -6.28
N ARG A 451 -8.50 -17.37 -5.57
CA ARG A 451 -7.20 -16.80 -5.21
C ARG A 451 -6.33 -16.57 -6.45
N ASP A 452 -6.29 -17.54 -7.35
CA ASP A 452 -5.56 -17.44 -8.61
C ASP A 452 -6.11 -16.27 -9.45
N GLU A 453 -7.44 -16.12 -9.55
CA GLU A 453 -8.08 -14.95 -10.17
C GLU A 453 -7.71 -13.64 -9.46
N ALA A 454 -7.78 -13.61 -8.12
CA ALA A 454 -7.49 -12.42 -7.32
C ALA A 454 -6.01 -11.98 -7.35
N THR A 455 -5.08 -12.82 -7.81
CA THR A 455 -3.66 -12.41 -8.00
C THR A 455 -3.52 -11.23 -8.95
N GLY A 456 -4.45 -11.04 -9.89
CA GLY A 456 -4.47 -9.92 -10.82
C GLY A 456 -4.95 -8.60 -10.22
N LEU A 457 -5.42 -8.58 -8.97
CA LEU A 457 -6.03 -7.40 -8.36
C LEU A 457 -5.09 -6.18 -8.30
N PRO A 458 -3.81 -6.28 -7.91
CA PRO A 458 -2.90 -5.14 -7.91
C PRO A 458 -2.69 -4.57 -9.32
N THR A 459 -2.62 -5.43 -10.33
CA THR A 459 -2.47 -5.04 -11.73
C THR A 459 -3.72 -4.32 -12.23
N ALA A 460 -4.91 -4.79 -11.89
CA ALA A 460 -6.17 -4.13 -12.26
C ALA A 460 -6.33 -2.77 -11.55
N ALA A 461 -5.93 -2.67 -10.27
CA ALA A 461 -5.96 -1.40 -9.54
C ALA A 461 -4.99 -0.37 -10.15
N ALA A 462 -3.78 -0.79 -10.54
CA ALA A 462 -2.85 0.07 -11.25
C ALA A 462 -3.38 0.51 -12.63
N ALA A 463 -4.02 -0.41 -13.36
CA ALA A 463 -4.63 -0.10 -14.66
C ALA A 463 -5.80 0.88 -14.54
N GLU A 464 -6.63 0.75 -13.52
CA GLU A 464 -7.73 1.70 -13.24
C GLU A 464 -7.18 3.09 -12.88
N SER A 465 -6.18 3.15 -12.00
CA SER A 465 -5.55 4.42 -11.60
C SER A 465 -4.91 5.13 -12.80
N GLU A 466 -4.22 4.39 -13.66
CA GLU A 466 -3.65 4.93 -14.91
C GLU A 466 -4.74 5.43 -15.85
N ALA A 467 -5.79 4.63 -16.09
CA ALA A 467 -6.89 5.00 -16.97
C ALA A 467 -7.66 6.24 -16.45
N SER A 468 -7.82 6.37 -15.14
CA SER A 468 -8.44 7.53 -14.48
C SER A 468 -7.60 8.80 -14.68
N ARG A 469 -6.27 8.69 -14.54
CA ARG A 469 -5.33 9.80 -14.80
C ARG A 469 -5.37 10.22 -16.27
N VAL A 470 -5.36 9.26 -17.19
CA VAL A 470 -5.46 9.50 -18.64
C VAL A 470 -6.78 10.18 -19.00
N LEU A 471 -7.90 9.75 -18.43
CA LEU A 471 -9.21 10.37 -18.63
C LEU A 471 -9.25 11.82 -18.13
N THR A 472 -8.68 12.07 -16.95
CA THR A 472 -8.58 13.43 -16.38
C THR A 472 -7.77 14.35 -17.29
N ALA A 473 -6.63 13.87 -17.80
CA ALA A 473 -5.81 14.61 -18.75
C ALA A 473 -6.55 14.85 -20.08
N ALA A 474 -7.27 13.85 -20.63
CA ALA A 474 -8.04 13.99 -21.86
C ALA A 474 -9.13 15.08 -21.74
N ARG A 475 -9.85 15.13 -20.61
CA ARG A 475 -10.86 16.17 -20.32
C ARG A 475 -10.23 17.55 -20.22
N MET A 476 -9.04 17.63 -19.60
CA MET A 476 -8.28 18.87 -19.50
C MET A 476 -7.83 19.38 -20.87
N VAL A 477 -7.40 18.49 -21.78
CA VAL A 477 -7.08 18.85 -23.17
C VAL A 477 -8.28 19.48 -23.88
N GLU A 478 -9.47 18.89 -23.76
CA GLU A 478 -10.68 19.43 -24.38
C GLU A 478 -11.04 20.82 -23.83
N THR A 479 -11.00 20.98 -22.50
CA THR A 479 -11.29 22.25 -21.83
C THR A 479 -10.29 23.33 -22.21
N LEU A 480 -8.99 23.01 -22.17
CA LEU A 480 -7.93 23.95 -22.56
C LEU A 480 -7.97 24.28 -24.05
N THR A 481 -8.36 23.32 -24.90
CA THR A 481 -8.52 23.58 -26.34
C THR A 481 -9.62 24.59 -26.59
N ASN A 482 -10.76 24.47 -25.91
CA ASN A 482 -11.83 25.46 -25.98
C ASN A 482 -11.36 26.83 -25.47
N SER A 483 -10.68 26.88 -24.32
CA SER A 483 -10.09 28.12 -23.80
C SER A 483 -9.09 28.76 -24.76
N LEU A 484 -8.23 27.97 -25.42
CA LEU A 484 -7.28 28.48 -26.41
C LEU A 484 -7.99 29.09 -27.63
N THR A 485 -9.16 28.57 -28.03
CA THR A 485 -9.92 29.20 -29.12
C THR A 485 -10.41 30.59 -28.76
N ASP A 486 -10.78 30.83 -27.51
CA ASP A 486 -11.21 32.15 -27.04
C ASP A 486 -10.02 33.09 -26.82
N LEU A 487 -8.92 32.58 -26.27
CA LEU A 487 -7.66 33.35 -26.14
C LEU A 487 -7.12 33.80 -27.51
N ARG A 488 -7.20 32.95 -28.55
CA ARG A 488 -6.81 33.32 -29.91
C ARG A 488 -7.69 34.43 -30.49
N LYS A 489 -9.00 34.43 -30.23
CA LYS A 489 -9.88 35.54 -30.62
C LYS A 489 -9.47 36.84 -29.92
N ALA A 490 -9.08 36.76 -28.64
CA ALA A 490 -8.59 37.91 -27.89
C ALA A 490 -7.24 38.41 -28.44
N GLU A 491 -6.32 37.51 -28.80
CA GLU A 491 -5.05 37.84 -29.46
C GLU A 491 -5.27 38.53 -30.82
N ASP A 492 -6.15 37.99 -31.66
CA ASP A 492 -6.51 38.59 -32.95
C ASP A 492 -7.13 39.99 -32.77
N HIS A 493 -7.97 40.18 -31.75
CA HIS A 493 -8.54 41.48 -31.41
C HIS A 493 -7.47 42.47 -30.94
N ALA A 494 -6.56 42.05 -30.05
CA ALA A 494 -5.45 42.87 -29.57
C ALA A 494 -4.49 43.24 -30.72
N ARG A 495 -4.26 42.32 -31.67
CA ARG A 495 -3.44 42.54 -32.86
C ARG A 495 -4.06 43.57 -33.79
N ALA A 496 -5.38 43.49 -34.01
CA ALA A 496 -6.10 44.50 -34.78
C ALA A 496 -6.05 45.88 -34.10
N GLY A 497 -6.18 45.92 -32.76
CA GLY A 497 -6.05 47.15 -31.98
C GLY A 497 -4.65 47.78 -32.06
N GLU A 498 -3.60 46.97 -31.96
CA GLU A 498 -2.20 47.43 -32.11
C GLU A 498 -1.94 48.00 -33.51
N MET A 499 -2.40 47.29 -34.56
CA MET A 499 -2.26 47.76 -35.94
C MET A 499 -3.00 49.09 -36.18
N GLN A 500 -4.18 49.27 -35.60
CA GLN A 500 -4.94 50.52 -35.68
C GLN A 500 -4.23 51.65 -34.92
N ALA A 501 -3.74 51.39 -33.71
CA ALA A 501 -3.04 52.38 -32.89
C ALA A 501 -1.70 52.80 -33.52
N ASP A 502 -0.94 51.87 -34.11
CA ASP A 502 0.30 52.19 -34.82
C ASP A 502 0.02 52.98 -36.11
N ALA A 503 -1.03 52.64 -36.86
CA ALA A 503 -1.45 53.41 -38.04
C ALA A 503 -1.88 54.85 -37.67
N ALA A 504 -2.66 55.00 -36.59
CA ALA A 504 -3.07 56.31 -36.07
C ALA A 504 -1.87 57.15 -35.62
N TYR A 505 -0.93 56.55 -34.86
CA TYR A 505 0.31 57.20 -34.47
C TYR A 505 1.16 57.63 -35.66
N ARG A 506 1.37 56.76 -36.67
CA ARG A 506 2.13 57.10 -37.87
C ARG A 506 1.48 58.26 -38.64
N THR A 507 0.16 58.23 -38.77
CA THR A 507 -0.61 59.28 -39.46
C THR A 507 -0.50 60.61 -38.71
N ALA A 508 -0.73 60.62 -37.40
CA ALA A 508 -0.62 61.81 -36.57
C ALA A 508 0.82 62.36 -36.55
N ARG A 509 1.82 61.48 -36.44
CA ARG A 509 3.23 61.87 -36.46
C ARG A 509 3.63 62.48 -37.80
N GLN A 510 3.17 61.91 -38.91
CA GLN A 510 3.44 62.47 -40.24
C GLN A 510 2.77 63.84 -40.40
N ALA A 511 1.50 63.97 -40.03
CA ALA A 511 0.77 65.24 -40.07
C ALA A 511 1.41 66.33 -39.19
N TRP A 512 1.99 65.96 -38.03
CA TRP A 512 2.74 66.88 -37.18
C TRP A 512 4.07 67.29 -37.84
N LEU A 513 4.84 66.35 -38.40
CA LEU A 513 6.10 66.64 -39.10
C LEU A 513 5.89 67.56 -40.31
N ASP A 514 4.83 67.33 -41.09
CA ASP A 514 4.48 68.13 -42.27
C ASP A 514 4.06 69.56 -41.89
N SER A 515 3.58 69.78 -40.67
CA SER A 515 3.16 71.09 -40.16
C SER A 515 4.24 71.83 -39.36
N LEU A 516 5.28 71.13 -38.91
CA LEU A 516 6.33 71.66 -38.03
C LEU A 516 7.04 72.89 -38.62
N ALA A 517 7.29 72.88 -39.93
CA ALA A 517 7.87 74.02 -40.63
C ALA A 517 6.95 75.26 -40.59
N GLY A 518 5.63 75.06 -40.71
CA GLY A 518 4.64 76.13 -40.60
C GLY A 518 4.48 76.65 -39.17
N THR A 519 4.53 75.76 -38.17
CA THR A 519 4.49 76.17 -36.75
C THR A 519 5.71 77.00 -36.38
N LEU A 520 6.92 76.54 -36.74
CA LEU A 520 8.16 77.29 -36.51
C LEU A 520 8.19 78.63 -37.27
N ALA A 521 7.63 78.67 -38.48
CA ALA A 521 7.52 79.91 -39.25
C ALA A 521 6.53 80.90 -38.63
N SER A 522 5.49 80.43 -37.91
CA SER A 522 4.53 81.30 -37.21
C SER A 522 5.09 81.99 -35.97
N GLU A 523 6.23 81.52 -35.45
CA GLU A 523 6.93 82.09 -34.30
C GLU A 523 8.03 83.10 -34.71
N LEU A 524 8.21 83.34 -36.02
CA LEU A 524 9.18 84.31 -36.53
C LEU A 524 8.71 85.75 -36.25
N ALA A 525 9.59 86.55 -35.64
CA ALA A 525 9.41 87.98 -35.45
C ALA A 525 10.28 88.77 -36.45
N ASP A 526 9.74 89.86 -37.00
CA ASP A 526 10.47 90.70 -37.95
C ASP A 526 11.73 91.31 -37.29
N ALA A 527 12.85 91.25 -38.03
CA ALA A 527 14.18 91.75 -37.63
C ALA A 527 14.89 91.00 -36.48
N GLU A 528 14.36 89.86 -36.00
CA GLU A 528 15.07 88.97 -35.09
C GLU A 528 15.72 87.78 -35.86
N PRO A 529 16.95 87.36 -35.51
CA PRO A 529 17.61 86.25 -36.19
C PRO A 529 16.90 84.93 -35.89
N CYS A 530 16.45 84.24 -36.94
CA CYS A 530 15.79 82.94 -36.83
C CYS A 530 16.67 81.92 -36.08
N PRO A 531 16.14 81.18 -35.09
CA PRO A 531 16.92 80.23 -34.28
C PRO A 531 17.39 79.00 -35.06
N VAL A 532 16.87 78.75 -36.27
CA VAL A 532 17.24 77.60 -37.11
C VAL A 532 18.35 77.95 -38.11
N CYS A 533 18.28 79.12 -38.75
CA CYS A 533 19.20 79.51 -39.83
C CYS A 533 19.91 80.86 -39.64
N GLY A 534 19.49 81.68 -38.67
CA GLY A 534 20.10 82.98 -38.32
C GLY A 534 19.68 84.17 -39.19
N ALA A 535 18.81 83.99 -40.18
CA ALA A 535 18.33 85.07 -41.06
C ALA A 535 17.25 85.94 -40.41
N THR A 536 17.18 87.23 -40.77
CA THR A 536 16.21 88.21 -40.24
C THR A 536 15.03 88.51 -41.17
N GLU A 537 15.00 87.93 -42.37
CA GLU A 537 13.94 88.12 -43.37
C GLU A 537 13.56 86.79 -44.04
N HIS A 538 12.26 86.52 -44.18
CA HIS A 538 11.72 85.31 -44.80
C HIS A 538 10.60 85.67 -45.80
N PRO A 539 10.86 85.70 -47.12
CA PRO A 539 9.90 86.20 -48.11
C PRO A 539 8.75 85.25 -48.43
N ALA A 540 8.85 83.97 -48.05
CA ALA A 540 7.81 82.96 -48.23
C ALA A 540 7.78 81.99 -47.03
N PRO A 541 7.29 82.45 -45.85
CA PRO A 541 7.21 81.59 -44.68
C PRO A 541 6.23 80.43 -44.93
N ALA A 542 6.57 79.25 -44.42
CA ALA A 542 5.70 78.08 -44.52
C ALA A 542 4.41 78.33 -43.73
N THR A 543 3.27 77.88 -44.27
CA THR A 543 1.97 77.99 -43.59
C THR A 543 1.64 76.70 -42.86
N ILE A 544 1.02 76.81 -41.69
CA ILE A 544 0.46 75.66 -40.97
C ILE A 544 -0.60 74.98 -41.85
N VAL A 545 -0.44 73.68 -42.08
CA VAL A 545 -1.41 72.89 -42.86
C VAL A 545 -2.67 72.69 -42.01
N ALA A 546 -3.84 73.09 -42.53
CA ALA A 546 -5.10 72.94 -41.82
C ALA A 546 -5.41 71.45 -41.53
N GLY A 547 -5.66 71.12 -40.26
CA GLY A 547 -5.86 69.74 -39.79
C GLY A 547 -4.59 69.01 -39.34
N SER A 548 -3.47 69.71 -39.17
CA SER A 548 -2.24 69.12 -38.63
C SER A 548 -2.36 68.71 -37.16
N ALA A 549 -1.82 67.54 -36.82
CA ALA A 549 -1.77 67.06 -35.44
C ALA A 549 -0.82 67.89 -34.57
N THR A 550 -1.19 68.09 -33.31
CA THR A 550 -0.37 68.75 -32.28
C THR A 550 0.60 67.77 -31.62
N ARG A 551 1.61 68.30 -30.89
CA ARG A 551 2.55 67.45 -30.14
C ARG A 551 1.85 66.57 -29.10
N ASP A 552 0.87 67.13 -28.39
CA ASP A 552 0.11 66.41 -27.36
C ASP A 552 -0.74 65.29 -27.96
N GLU A 553 -1.31 65.49 -29.15
CA GLU A 553 -2.04 64.44 -29.88
C GLU A 553 -1.11 63.30 -30.32
N VAL A 554 0.09 63.61 -30.82
CA VAL A 554 1.10 62.60 -31.17
C VAL A 554 1.53 61.81 -29.93
N ASP A 555 1.79 62.47 -28.80
CA ASP A 555 2.18 61.81 -27.56
C ASP A 555 1.02 60.94 -26.99
N ASN A 556 -0.24 61.35 -27.16
CA ASN A 556 -1.40 60.53 -26.81
C ASN A 556 -1.49 59.27 -27.68
N PHE A 557 -1.35 59.40 -29.00
CA PHE A 557 -1.33 58.23 -29.90
C PHE A 557 -0.13 57.31 -29.64
N GLU A 558 1.01 57.86 -29.23
CA GLU A 558 2.17 57.07 -28.82
C GLU A 558 1.88 56.23 -27.57
N ARG A 559 1.21 56.80 -26.55
CA ARG A 559 0.76 56.06 -25.36
C ARG A 559 -0.26 54.98 -25.71
N GLN A 560 -1.24 55.30 -26.57
CA GLN A 560 -2.23 54.32 -27.04
C GLN A 560 -1.58 53.15 -27.78
N ARG A 561 -0.59 53.44 -28.65
CA ARG A 561 0.21 52.41 -29.32
C ARG A 561 0.98 51.54 -28.32
N HIS A 562 1.64 52.13 -27.33
CA HIS A 562 2.35 51.37 -26.30
C HIS A 562 1.39 50.49 -25.47
N GLN A 563 0.21 50.99 -25.13
CA GLN A 563 -0.81 50.21 -24.43
C GLN A 563 -1.33 49.04 -25.27
N ALA A 564 -1.66 49.28 -26.55
CA ALA A 564 -2.11 48.24 -27.45
C ALA A 564 -1.02 47.17 -27.71
N SER A 565 0.24 47.60 -27.83
CA SER A 565 1.40 46.71 -27.93
C SER A 565 1.58 45.83 -26.69
N LYS A 566 1.39 46.40 -25.49
CA LYS A 566 1.41 45.64 -24.23
C LYS A 566 0.27 44.61 -24.17
N GLN A 567 -0.95 45.00 -24.54
CA GLN A 567 -2.11 44.09 -24.57
C GLN A 567 -1.89 42.93 -25.56
N LEU A 568 -1.30 43.20 -26.73
CA LEU A 568 -0.94 42.15 -27.68
C LEU A 568 0.11 41.20 -27.10
N LEU A 569 1.14 41.72 -26.43
CA LEU A 569 2.17 40.90 -25.80
C LEU A 569 1.58 39.98 -24.70
N GLU A 570 0.69 40.51 -23.86
CA GLU A 570 -0.02 39.75 -22.82
C GLU A 570 -0.90 38.66 -23.42
N ALA A 571 -1.75 38.98 -24.39
CA ALA A 571 -2.61 38.01 -25.07
C ALA A 571 -1.81 36.90 -25.79
N THR A 572 -0.68 37.26 -26.39
CA THR A 572 0.24 36.31 -27.03
C THR A 572 0.88 35.37 -25.98
N ALA A 573 1.29 35.90 -24.82
CA ALA A 573 1.86 35.10 -23.74
C ALA A 573 0.84 34.11 -23.14
N GLU A 574 -0.41 34.53 -22.98
CA GLU A 574 -1.52 33.67 -22.53
C GLU A 574 -1.79 32.53 -23.53
N CYS A 575 -1.85 32.84 -24.83
CA CYS A 575 -2.00 31.83 -25.88
C CYS A 575 -0.87 30.81 -25.88
N ASN A 576 0.38 31.25 -25.74
CA ASN A 576 1.55 30.36 -25.68
C ASN A 576 1.52 29.47 -24.44
N THR A 577 1.14 30.02 -23.28
CA THR A 577 1.02 29.27 -22.03
C THR A 577 -0.08 28.20 -22.13
N ALA A 578 -1.25 28.56 -22.66
CA ALA A 578 -2.34 27.61 -22.88
C ALA A 578 -1.95 26.52 -23.89
N ALA A 579 -1.28 26.87 -25.00
CA ALA A 579 -0.79 25.92 -25.99
C ALA A 579 0.23 24.93 -25.40
N GLN A 580 1.13 25.40 -24.52
CA GLN A 580 2.09 24.55 -23.84
C GLN A 580 1.40 23.58 -22.86
N ARG A 581 0.45 24.05 -22.05
CA ARG A 581 -0.35 23.19 -21.16
C ARG A 581 -1.14 22.14 -21.93
N ILE A 582 -1.70 22.48 -23.08
CA ILE A 582 -2.37 21.49 -23.96
C ILE A 582 -1.40 20.41 -24.41
N LYS A 583 -0.15 20.77 -24.75
CA LYS A 583 0.87 19.81 -25.17
C LYS A 583 1.23 18.84 -24.04
N GLU A 584 1.42 19.34 -22.83
CA GLU A 584 1.69 18.53 -21.63
C GLU A 584 0.52 17.59 -21.32
N GLN A 585 -0.71 18.10 -21.34
CA GLN A 585 -1.90 17.28 -21.09
C GLN A 585 -2.17 16.25 -22.19
N LYS A 586 -1.85 16.55 -23.45
CA LYS A 586 -1.91 15.57 -24.55
C LYS A 586 -0.91 14.43 -24.39
N GLN A 587 0.27 14.71 -23.85
CA GLN A 587 1.23 13.67 -23.51
C GLN A 587 0.72 12.82 -22.34
N ALA A 588 0.18 13.46 -21.29
CA ALA A 588 -0.41 12.76 -20.15
C ALA A 588 -1.66 11.94 -20.50
N SER A 589 -2.45 12.37 -21.49
CA SER A 589 -3.60 11.63 -22.01
C SER A 589 -3.21 10.54 -23.03
N GLN A 590 -1.91 10.38 -23.32
CA GLN A 590 -1.38 9.44 -24.31
C GLN A 590 -1.98 9.63 -25.72
N GLY A 591 -2.50 10.83 -26.01
CA GLY A 591 -3.19 11.14 -27.27
C GLY A 591 -4.61 10.58 -27.40
N LEU A 592 -5.17 9.97 -26.36
CA LEU A 592 -6.54 9.43 -26.37
C LEU A 592 -7.58 10.55 -26.33
N SER A 593 -8.70 10.34 -27.03
CA SER A 593 -9.88 11.20 -26.89
C SER A 593 -10.59 10.97 -25.56
N VAL A 594 -11.42 11.91 -25.12
CA VAL A 594 -12.23 11.75 -23.90
C VAL A 594 -13.12 10.51 -23.97
N GLU A 595 -13.69 10.21 -25.13
CA GLU A 595 -14.52 9.01 -25.34
C GLU A 595 -13.69 7.73 -25.19
N GLN A 596 -12.53 7.65 -25.84
CA GLN A 596 -11.63 6.49 -25.75
C GLN A 596 -11.10 6.29 -24.32
N ALA A 597 -10.69 7.37 -23.65
CA ALA A 597 -10.22 7.32 -22.27
C ALA A 597 -11.35 6.94 -21.30
N THR A 598 -12.60 7.37 -21.56
CA THR A 598 -13.76 6.97 -20.75
C THR A 598 -14.05 5.48 -20.91
N GLN A 599 -13.98 4.95 -22.13
CA GLN A 599 -14.15 3.51 -22.38
C GLN A 599 -13.05 2.69 -21.69
N ALA A 600 -11.79 3.14 -21.78
CA ALA A 600 -10.66 2.48 -21.12
C ALA A 600 -10.78 2.50 -19.58
N HIS A 601 -11.15 3.64 -19.00
CA HIS A 601 -11.39 3.77 -17.56
C HIS A 601 -12.54 2.87 -17.10
N ARG A 602 -13.65 2.83 -17.84
CA ARG A 602 -14.78 1.95 -17.55
C ARG A 602 -14.39 0.47 -17.59
N ALA A 603 -13.68 0.04 -18.63
CA ALA A 603 -13.22 -1.35 -18.74
C ALA A 603 -12.27 -1.73 -17.59
N ALA A 604 -11.38 -0.81 -17.19
CA ALA A 604 -10.49 -1.02 -16.05
C ALA A 604 -11.25 -1.09 -14.71
N MET A 605 -12.27 -0.25 -14.50
CA MET A 605 -13.15 -0.32 -13.34
C MET A 605 -13.95 -1.62 -13.28
N GLU A 606 -14.55 -2.05 -14.39
CA GLU A 606 -15.31 -3.31 -14.45
C GLU A 606 -14.42 -4.52 -14.12
N GLN A 607 -13.18 -4.53 -14.61
CA GLN A 607 -12.21 -5.57 -14.28
C GLN A 607 -11.76 -5.53 -12.82
N LEU A 608 -11.51 -4.33 -12.27
CA LEU A 608 -11.17 -4.15 -10.85
C LEU A 608 -12.29 -4.65 -9.94
N GLU A 609 -13.54 -4.29 -10.24
CA GLU A 609 -14.72 -4.71 -9.49
C GLU A 609 -14.90 -6.25 -9.55
N HIS A 610 -14.71 -6.85 -10.71
CA HIS A 610 -14.75 -8.31 -10.87
C HIS A 610 -13.74 -9.01 -9.95
N LEU A 611 -12.49 -8.56 -9.96
CA LEU A 611 -11.42 -9.14 -9.15
C LEU A 611 -11.59 -8.87 -7.64
N GLN A 612 -12.14 -7.71 -7.26
CA GLN A 612 -12.52 -7.43 -5.86
C GLN A 612 -13.62 -8.37 -5.38
N LYS A 613 -14.63 -8.65 -6.21
CA LYS A 613 -15.67 -9.63 -5.88
C LYS A 613 -15.09 -11.04 -5.70
N ALA A 614 -14.16 -11.44 -6.57
CA ALA A 614 -13.45 -12.72 -6.44
C ALA A 614 -12.64 -12.80 -5.13
N ALA A 615 -11.87 -11.75 -4.80
CA ALA A 615 -11.08 -11.68 -3.56
C ALA A 615 -11.96 -11.72 -2.29
N ASN A 616 -13.06 -10.97 -2.29
CA ASN A 616 -14.03 -10.97 -1.18
C ASN A 616 -14.70 -12.34 -1.01
N ARG A 617 -15.05 -13.01 -2.11
CA ARG A 617 -15.60 -14.37 -2.08
C ARG A 617 -14.58 -15.38 -1.57
N ALA A 618 -13.31 -15.25 -1.98
CA ALA A 618 -12.21 -16.07 -1.45
C ALA A 618 -12.08 -15.93 0.07
N GLY A 619 -12.16 -14.70 0.60
CA GLY A 619 -12.16 -14.46 2.05
C GLY A 619 -13.28 -15.21 2.78
N LYS A 620 -14.52 -15.09 2.29
CA LYS A 620 -15.69 -15.80 2.88
C LYS A 620 -15.56 -17.33 2.82
N ILE A 621 -15.02 -17.87 1.72
CA ILE A 621 -14.81 -19.31 1.59
C ILE A 621 -13.70 -19.80 2.52
N ASP A 622 -12.63 -19.01 2.72
CA ASP A 622 -11.57 -19.36 3.66
C ASP A 622 -12.09 -19.44 5.10
N GLU A 623 -12.94 -18.49 5.52
CA GLU A 623 -13.64 -18.53 6.82
C GLU A 623 -14.52 -19.79 6.96
N GLN A 624 -15.35 -20.08 5.94
CA GLN A 624 -16.18 -21.29 5.92
C GLN A 624 -15.35 -22.57 5.97
N LEU A 625 -14.21 -22.61 5.30
CA LEU A 625 -13.29 -23.75 5.31
C LEU A 625 -12.66 -23.96 6.69
N GLN A 626 -12.27 -22.88 7.38
CA GLN A 626 -11.75 -22.99 8.74
C GLN A 626 -12.80 -23.57 9.70
N GLU A 627 -14.04 -23.09 9.62
CA GLU A 627 -15.14 -23.61 10.43
C GLU A 627 -15.42 -25.08 10.13
N LEU A 628 -15.54 -25.44 8.84
CA LEU A 628 -15.78 -26.82 8.42
C LEU A 628 -14.63 -27.77 8.80
N ARG A 629 -13.38 -27.34 8.70
CA ARG A 629 -12.22 -28.14 9.12
C ARG A 629 -12.22 -28.37 10.63
N ASN A 630 -12.54 -27.36 11.42
CA ASN A 630 -12.66 -27.50 12.87
C ASN A 630 -13.79 -28.46 13.26
N ASN A 631 -14.94 -28.33 12.61
CA ASN A 631 -16.08 -29.23 12.80
C ASN A 631 -15.74 -30.68 12.39
N ASN A 632 -15.09 -30.89 11.24
CA ASN A 632 -14.64 -32.21 10.80
C ASN A 632 -13.61 -32.82 11.75
N ALA A 633 -12.66 -32.04 12.27
CA ALA A 633 -11.68 -32.52 13.23
C ALA A 633 -12.36 -32.97 14.54
N ARG A 634 -13.32 -32.19 15.04
CA ARG A 634 -14.12 -32.54 16.21
C ARG A 634 -14.96 -33.79 15.97
N GLU A 635 -15.67 -33.87 14.84
CA GLU A 635 -16.45 -35.05 14.47
C GLU A 635 -15.58 -36.30 14.31
N THR A 636 -14.36 -36.17 13.79
CA THR A 636 -13.41 -37.28 13.69
C THR A 636 -13.04 -37.84 15.06
N GLU A 637 -12.83 -36.97 16.05
CA GLU A 637 -12.55 -37.39 17.42
C GLU A 637 -13.77 -38.02 18.11
N GLU A 638 -14.96 -37.42 17.95
CA GLU A 638 -16.23 -38.00 18.43
C GLU A 638 -16.52 -39.36 17.78
N LEU A 639 -16.17 -39.53 16.51
CA LEU A 639 -16.34 -40.80 15.81
C LEU A 639 -15.42 -41.88 16.36
N ARG A 640 -14.16 -41.52 16.67
CA ARG A 640 -13.20 -42.42 17.30
C ARG A 640 -13.66 -42.91 18.67
N THR A 641 -14.27 -42.04 19.49
CA THR A 641 -14.79 -42.44 20.80
C THR A 641 -15.98 -43.38 20.67
N VAL A 642 -16.93 -43.09 19.75
CA VAL A 642 -18.07 -43.97 19.46
C VAL A 642 -17.63 -45.32 18.89
N GLU A 643 -16.60 -45.37 18.05
CA GLU A 643 -16.00 -46.62 17.56
C GLU A 643 -15.44 -47.46 18.71
N GLN A 644 -14.71 -46.84 19.64
CA GLN A 644 -14.14 -47.51 20.81
C GLN A 644 -15.24 -48.02 21.76
N ASP A 645 -16.29 -47.24 21.98
CA ASP A 645 -17.44 -47.63 22.80
C ASP A 645 -18.18 -48.83 22.19
N LYS A 646 -18.42 -48.80 20.87
CA LYS A 646 -19.01 -49.93 20.14
C LYS A 646 -18.15 -51.18 20.27
N ALA A 647 -16.84 -51.08 20.09
CA ALA A 647 -15.93 -52.22 20.21
C ALA A 647 -15.96 -52.83 21.62
N THR A 648 -15.99 -51.97 22.65
CA THR A 648 -16.09 -52.39 24.05
C THR A 648 -17.42 -53.06 24.36
N GLN A 649 -18.53 -52.53 23.85
CA GLN A 649 -19.86 -53.12 24.00
C GLN A 649 -19.99 -54.46 23.27
N ASP A 650 -19.47 -54.58 22.05
CA ASP A 650 -19.46 -55.83 21.27
C ASP A 650 -18.69 -56.93 22.01
N GLU A 651 -17.49 -56.63 22.53
CA GLU A 651 -16.70 -57.60 23.29
C GLU A 651 -17.38 -58.04 24.60
N ARG A 652 -18.01 -57.09 25.32
CA ARG A 652 -18.80 -57.40 26.53
C ARG A 652 -20.00 -58.30 26.20
N ASN A 653 -20.72 -58.01 25.11
CA ASN A 653 -21.87 -58.80 24.68
C ASN A 653 -21.44 -60.22 24.27
N ARG A 654 -20.37 -60.35 23.46
CA ARG A 654 -19.78 -61.65 23.08
C ARG A 654 -19.37 -62.48 24.29
N THR A 655 -18.69 -61.86 25.25
CA THR A 655 -18.25 -62.54 26.48
C THR A 655 -19.46 -62.96 27.33
N GLY A 656 -20.44 -62.09 27.49
CA GLY A 656 -21.67 -62.39 28.23
C GLY A 656 -22.50 -63.50 27.58
N ARG A 657 -22.59 -63.55 26.24
CA ARG A 657 -23.25 -64.64 25.50
C ARG A 657 -22.55 -65.98 25.71
N ARG A 658 -21.22 -66.03 25.65
CA ARG A 658 -20.45 -67.25 25.97
C ARG A 658 -20.72 -67.72 27.39
N HIS A 659 -20.69 -66.80 28.36
CA HIS A 659 -20.96 -67.13 29.76
C HIS A 659 -22.38 -67.65 29.98
N LEU A 660 -23.38 -67.04 29.33
CA LEU A 660 -24.76 -67.52 29.35
C LEU A 660 -24.86 -68.94 28.80
N GLU A 661 -24.17 -69.25 27.71
CA GLU A 661 -24.21 -70.56 27.06
C GLU A 661 -23.51 -71.65 27.91
N GLU A 662 -22.41 -71.30 28.57
CA GLU A 662 -21.74 -72.14 29.57
C GLU A 662 -22.65 -72.42 30.78
N LEU A 663 -23.31 -71.39 31.32
CA LEU A 663 -24.26 -71.53 32.43
C LEU A 663 -25.46 -72.40 32.03
N LYS A 664 -26.06 -72.17 30.86
CA LYS A 664 -27.14 -73.01 30.31
C LYS A 664 -26.70 -74.47 30.17
N SER A 665 -25.49 -74.72 29.66
CA SER A 665 -24.94 -76.07 29.55
C SER A 665 -24.75 -76.73 30.91
N ARG A 666 -24.22 -76.01 31.91
CA ARG A 666 -24.05 -76.48 33.29
C ARG A 666 -25.40 -76.81 33.95
N VAL A 667 -26.38 -75.92 33.82
CA VAL A 667 -27.75 -76.11 34.35
C VAL A 667 -28.41 -77.31 33.67
N SER A 668 -28.33 -77.42 32.34
CA SER A 668 -28.88 -78.56 31.59
C SER A 668 -28.26 -79.91 32.00
N LYS A 669 -26.93 -79.98 32.14
CA LYS A 669 -26.24 -81.19 32.65
C LYS A 669 -26.66 -81.52 34.09
N ALA A 670 -26.94 -80.49 34.90
CA ALA A 670 -27.38 -80.64 36.28
C ALA A 670 -28.88 -80.95 36.43
N CYS A 671 -29.72 -80.75 35.41
CA CYS A 671 -31.13 -81.15 35.44
C CYS A 671 -31.32 -82.67 35.43
N GLY A 672 -30.50 -83.41 34.67
CA GLY A 672 -30.69 -84.86 34.48
C GLY A 672 -32.06 -85.17 33.88
N ASP A 673 -32.80 -86.11 34.46
CA ASP A 673 -34.17 -86.48 34.04
C ASP A 673 -35.27 -85.54 34.57
N TYR A 674 -34.89 -84.47 35.27
CA TYR A 674 -35.83 -83.51 35.85
C TYR A 674 -35.95 -82.24 35.00
N PRO A 675 -37.13 -81.59 34.97
CA PRO A 675 -37.35 -80.40 34.13
C PRO A 675 -36.55 -79.16 34.56
N THR A 676 -36.11 -79.07 35.83
CA THR A 676 -35.27 -77.97 36.36
C THR A 676 -34.31 -78.48 37.43
N VAL A 677 -33.19 -77.78 37.66
CA VAL A 677 -32.26 -78.09 38.75
C VAL A 677 -32.96 -77.93 40.11
N ALA A 678 -33.84 -76.94 40.24
CA ALA A 678 -34.71 -76.78 41.41
C ALA A 678 -35.59 -78.03 41.65
N SER A 679 -36.22 -78.58 40.61
CA SER A 679 -37.06 -79.78 40.74
C SER A 679 -36.27 -81.06 41.07
N ARG A 680 -35.03 -81.19 40.56
CA ARG A 680 -34.08 -82.24 40.94
C ARG A 680 -33.67 -82.11 42.40
N MET A 681 -33.32 -80.90 42.83
CA MET A 681 -32.95 -80.61 44.22
C MET A 681 -34.13 -80.92 45.15
N ASP A 682 -35.35 -80.57 44.78
CA ASP A 682 -36.56 -80.89 45.55
C ASP A 682 -36.83 -82.40 45.59
N ALA A 683 -36.57 -83.15 44.51
CA ALA A 683 -36.69 -84.60 44.51
C ALA A 683 -35.65 -85.26 45.43
N ILE A 684 -34.41 -84.76 45.45
CA ILE A 684 -33.34 -85.22 46.35
C ILE A 684 -33.65 -84.84 47.80
N ARG A 685 -34.17 -83.62 48.06
CA ARG A 685 -34.63 -83.19 49.39
C ARG A 685 -35.84 -84.00 49.86
N ARG A 686 -36.76 -84.38 48.96
CA ARG A 686 -37.84 -85.33 49.26
C ARG A 686 -37.28 -86.69 49.64
N ARG A 687 -36.28 -87.21 48.91
CA ARG A 687 -35.58 -88.46 49.26
C ARG A 687 -34.86 -88.37 50.62
N ALA A 688 -34.18 -87.26 50.90
CA ALA A 688 -33.56 -87.00 52.20
C ALA A 688 -34.59 -86.93 53.35
N SER A 689 -35.73 -86.28 53.09
CA SER A 689 -36.85 -86.20 54.03
C SER A 689 -37.48 -87.57 54.29
N HIS A 690 -37.69 -88.40 53.26
CA HIS A 690 -38.18 -89.77 53.41
C HIS A 690 -37.18 -90.66 54.17
N ALA A 691 -35.89 -90.61 53.84
CA ALA A 691 -34.84 -91.34 54.57
C ALA A 691 -34.74 -90.90 56.04
N GLY A 692 -34.79 -89.59 56.31
CA GLY A 692 -34.78 -89.05 57.67
C GLY A 692 -36.03 -89.40 58.48
N ARG A 693 -37.21 -89.40 57.83
CA ARG A 693 -38.46 -89.85 58.47
C ARG A 693 -38.46 -91.34 58.77
N LEU A 694 -37.85 -92.18 57.93
CA LEU A 694 -37.68 -93.62 58.18
C LEU A 694 -36.67 -93.87 59.33
N ALA A 695 -35.54 -93.16 59.36
CA ALA A 695 -34.58 -93.21 60.48
C ALA A 695 -35.22 -92.80 61.81
N ALA A 696 -35.97 -91.69 61.80
CA ALA A 696 -36.66 -91.16 62.97
C ALA A 696 -37.80 -92.08 63.43
N ALA A 697 -38.55 -92.70 62.51
CA ALA A 697 -39.60 -93.66 62.84
C ALA A 697 -39.03 -94.94 63.47
N GLN A 698 -37.92 -95.48 62.96
CA GLN A 698 -37.22 -96.61 63.60
C GLN A 698 -36.70 -96.26 64.99
N ARG A 699 -36.05 -95.10 65.16
CA ARG A 699 -35.59 -94.64 66.48
C ARG A 699 -36.76 -94.44 67.45
N SER A 700 -37.86 -93.86 66.97
CA SER A 700 -39.07 -93.64 67.76
C SER A 700 -39.74 -94.96 68.19
N VAL A 701 -39.68 -96.04 67.40
CA VAL A 701 -40.14 -97.38 67.82
C VAL A 701 -39.25 -97.96 68.92
N SER A 702 -37.93 -97.84 68.81
CA SER A 702 -36.99 -98.28 69.85
C SER A 702 -37.06 -97.43 71.14
N GLU A 703 -37.27 -96.12 71.02
CA GLU A 703 -37.47 -95.21 72.17
C GLU A 703 -38.85 -95.34 72.79
N ALA A 704 -39.92 -95.59 72.01
CA ALA A 704 -41.26 -95.85 72.53
C ALA A 704 -41.31 -97.17 73.32
N ARG A 705 -40.56 -98.21 72.90
CA ARG A 705 -40.38 -99.45 73.67
C ARG A 705 -39.60 -99.22 74.99
N ARG A 706 -38.67 -98.27 75.01
CA ARG A 706 -37.87 -97.95 76.19
C ARG A 706 -38.62 -97.03 77.17
N ASN A 707 -39.36 -96.05 76.67
CA ASN A 707 -40.17 -95.13 77.48
C ASN A 707 -41.46 -95.77 78.03
N ALA A 708 -41.95 -96.87 77.44
CA ALA A 708 -43.03 -97.69 78.01
C ALA A 708 -42.60 -98.58 79.20
N LEU A 709 -41.28 -98.61 79.51
CA LEU A 709 -40.69 -99.32 80.64
C LEU A 709 -40.26 -98.39 81.79
N GLU A 710 -40.20 -97.08 81.58
CA GLU A 710 -39.68 -96.09 82.57
C GLU A 710 -40.72 -95.01 82.96
N ARG A 711 -41.94 -95.05 82.44
CA ARG A 711 -43.10 -94.23 82.84
C ARG A 711 -44.36 -95.07 82.82
#